data_AF-A0A9P5T8U1-F1
#
_entry.id   AF-A0A9P5T8U1-F1
#
_cell.length_a   1.000
_cell.length_b   1.000
_cell.length_c   1.000
_cell.angle_alpha   90.00
_cell.angle_beta   90.00
_cell.angle_gamma   90.00
#
_symmetry.space_group_name_H-M   'P 1'
#
loop_
_entity.id
_entity.type
_entity.pdbx_description
1 polymer ?
#
loop_
_entity_poly.entity_id
_entity_poly.type
_entity_poly.pdbx_seq_one_letter_code
_entity_poly.pdbx_strand_id
1 'polypeptide(L)'
;MSEDKRKSVINRKPTLGAIFKGSLIQLMETINSTNVHYIRCLKPNEAKVPWAFEAPMVLGQLRACGVLETIRISCAGYPSRWSFEEFVERYHILVGSEQWGSDVQKMCATILEQSIKEADKYQIGLTKIFFRAGLLAYMEKLRSDKLSAYATIIQKNMRRYLGQQKYQRQRQAAVTIQCFARRVHAQKVARSIREDRSAILLQTFMRGYVQRKKYVDARNHVLRLQCLIRAKQARYNFQKLRENNGAIRIQQLWRGVQVRTQYKKDVQSIILIQACIRRNKARKELLTLKAEARSVNHLKEVSYRLEGKVVELSQALDQAQQQNKHFDAQVASLEEQVRLWKEKYELSQLTKSKEIALAAENPTVPKNEFETLKAANVELQSKYEDSVEKVRSLDQEISKLTDSLSKTKEEIQNLALQSKAKTEDTEMITALKRENQYVREQLAQLSKATGRETSTFTGTKTNNAGAPQSQGSQLSQSNLDKYEGAYSFITEAPYKTAPVPGRTRSSSTPDINAFESGQLFKPQKTTNSVFDNFENHSRTTKTMSGNDWSRRANRVRPSIHSMIERPEVEIMRIFEDEEGLQNEVLNGLIKGIKIPSPSLSNLPDVKEIMFPAHMIGLITTQMWRFGFIKESERLMINVMQAIQSESMAPVGDESMNPCAYWLSNVHELLSLICITSQDITHEELSERCGENFDFAEYEQLVSTVKYELECLEYNIFHVWMKSLKKQLNKMIIPAIIESQALPGFITSDSGRFFNKLMGSAPTFSMDDLLLLFNKIWKAMSCYYVEHTVVRQVMTELLKMVGVTGFNDLLMRRNFCTWKRAMQIQYNITRIEEWCKGHDLPEGTLQLEHLMQATKLLQLKKASQNDIEIIYDVCWMLTPTQVQKLVQNYMIADYEVPVSPDLIKAIAMRVAANEKNDILMLDAISLDDAGSFETPEIRDVDYMENDRYIPSWLISFGRMKSLMHLIVV
;
A
#
# COMPACT_ATOMS: atom_id res chain seq x y z
N MET A 1 30.94 -20.94 60.85
CA MET A 1 31.97 -21.76 61.50
C MET A 1 31.40 -22.36 62.77
N SER A 2 31.44 -23.68 62.93
CA SER A 2 31.67 -24.39 64.21
C SER A 2 31.50 -25.91 64.03
N GLU A 3 32.60 -26.64 64.24
CA GLU A 3 32.71 -28.07 64.55
C GLU A 3 31.83 -29.11 63.81
N ASP A 4 32.36 -29.58 62.68
CA ASP A 4 32.12 -30.96 62.23
C ASP A 4 32.68 -31.96 63.26
N LYS A 5 31.80 -32.59 64.07
CA LYS A 5 32.21 -33.63 65.03
C LYS A 5 31.74 -35.02 64.59
N ARG A 6 32.68 -35.72 63.94
CA ARG A 6 32.62 -37.14 63.56
C ARG A 6 31.89 -37.99 64.61
N LYS A 7 30.67 -38.42 64.30
CA LYS A 7 30.07 -39.60 64.93
C LYS A 7 29.97 -40.70 63.89
N SER A 8 30.87 -41.68 64.02
CA SER A 8 30.73 -42.96 63.34
C SER A 8 29.43 -43.60 63.82
N VAL A 9 28.38 -43.54 63.00
CA VAL A 9 27.16 -44.30 63.22
C VAL A 9 27.47 -45.74 62.86
N ILE A 10 27.99 -46.48 63.85
CA ILE A 10 28.05 -47.93 63.80
C ILE A 10 26.63 -48.39 63.47
N ASN A 11 26.46 -49.03 62.31
CA ASN A 11 25.16 -49.49 61.81
C ASN A 11 24.70 -50.72 62.62
N ARG A 12 24.37 -50.49 63.90
CA ARG A 12 23.83 -51.49 64.81
C ARG A 12 22.49 -51.93 64.25
N LYS A 13 22.31 -53.24 64.07
CA LYS A 13 21.02 -53.83 63.68
C LYS A 13 19.92 -53.22 64.56
N PRO A 14 18.81 -52.72 63.99
CA PRO A 14 17.78 -52.06 64.78
C PRO A 14 17.26 -53.03 65.84
N THR A 15 17.12 -52.55 67.08
CA THR A 15 16.62 -53.38 68.18
C THR A 15 15.19 -53.82 67.90
N LEU A 16 14.75 -54.94 68.49
CA LEU A 16 13.40 -55.46 68.24
C LEU A 16 12.31 -54.39 68.52
N GLY A 17 12.49 -53.59 69.58
CA GLY A 17 11.61 -52.45 69.89
C GLY A 17 11.72 -51.26 68.93
N ALA A 18 12.87 -51.02 68.30
CA ALA A 18 13.00 -50.01 67.24
C ALA A 18 12.28 -50.44 65.96
N ILE A 19 12.38 -51.73 65.58
CA ILE A 19 11.61 -52.32 64.49
C ILE A 19 10.11 -52.21 64.80
N PHE A 20 9.68 -52.67 65.99
CA PHE A 20 8.27 -52.65 66.39
C PHE A 20 7.69 -51.22 66.46
N LYS A 21 8.48 -50.23 66.90
CA LYS A 21 8.10 -48.81 66.84
C LYS A 21 7.96 -48.32 65.39
N GLY A 22 8.88 -48.70 64.51
CA GLY A 22 8.80 -48.39 63.08
C GLY A 22 7.52 -48.95 62.45
N SER A 23 7.24 -50.23 62.67
CA SER A 23 6.01 -50.89 62.20
C SER A 23 4.75 -50.26 62.79
N LEU A 24 4.76 -49.81 64.05
CA LEU A 24 3.63 -49.08 64.65
C LEU A 24 3.41 -47.70 64.03
N ILE A 25 4.47 -46.95 63.73
CA ILE A 25 4.37 -45.66 63.05
C ILE A 25 3.82 -45.86 61.64
N GLN A 26 4.38 -46.79 60.88
CA GLN A 26 3.95 -47.12 59.51
C GLN A 26 2.51 -47.66 59.46
N LEU A 27 2.09 -48.43 60.47
CA LEU A 27 0.70 -48.87 60.63
C LEU A 27 -0.22 -47.68 60.92
N MET A 28 0.17 -46.75 61.80
CA MET A 28 -0.62 -45.55 62.09
C MET A 28 -0.70 -44.60 60.89
N GLU A 29 0.37 -44.46 60.10
CA GLU A 29 0.35 -43.73 58.81
C GLU A 29 -0.60 -44.39 57.82
N THR A 30 -0.55 -45.73 57.70
CA THR A 30 -1.46 -46.50 56.83
C THR A 30 -2.92 -46.32 57.27
N ILE A 31 -3.21 -46.44 58.57
CA ILE A 31 -4.57 -46.23 59.11
C ILE A 31 -5.03 -44.79 58.89
N ASN A 32 -4.20 -43.77 59.16
CA ASN A 32 -4.54 -42.36 58.98
C ASN A 32 -4.75 -41.98 57.50
N SER A 33 -4.15 -42.71 56.56
CA SER A 33 -4.38 -42.54 55.12
C SER A 33 -5.67 -43.22 54.62
N THR A 34 -6.32 -44.07 55.44
CA THR A 34 -7.58 -44.76 55.09
C THR A 34 -8.80 -44.09 55.71
N ASN A 35 -9.84 -43.86 54.90
CA ASN A 35 -11.15 -43.44 55.39
C ASN A 35 -11.90 -44.63 56.00
N VAL A 36 -11.81 -44.80 57.32
CA VAL A 36 -12.45 -45.91 58.05
C VAL A 36 -13.95 -45.67 58.21
N HIS A 37 -14.76 -46.31 57.37
CA HIS A 37 -16.22 -46.26 57.44
C HIS A 37 -16.79 -47.37 58.34
N TYR A 38 -17.39 -46.98 59.48
CA TYR A 38 -18.11 -47.93 60.35
C TYR A 38 -19.51 -48.23 59.78
N ILE A 39 -19.62 -49.33 59.04
CA ILE A 39 -20.88 -49.81 58.48
C ILE A 39 -21.52 -50.80 59.45
N ARG A 40 -22.79 -50.58 59.81
CA ARG A 40 -23.58 -51.54 60.61
C ARG A 40 -24.99 -51.68 60.07
N CYS A 41 -25.31 -52.89 59.61
CA CYS A 41 -26.64 -53.23 59.12
C CYS A 41 -27.66 -53.18 60.27
N LEU A 42 -28.77 -52.48 60.05
CA LEU A 42 -29.93 -52.45 60.94
C LEU A 42 -31.12 -53.02 60.17
N LYS A 43 -31.86 -53.96 60.76
CA LYS A 43 -33.12 -54.47 60.21
C LYS A 43 -34.19 -53.38 60.41
N PRO A 44 -34.84 -52.85 59.37
CA PRO A 44 -35.75 -51.71 59.52
C PRO A 44 -37.13 -52.11 60.03
N ASN A 45 -37.61 -53.32 59.71
CA ASN A 45 -38.89 -53.90 60.17
C ASN A 45 -38.77 -55.43 60.20
N GLU A 46 -39.56 -56.10 61.05
CA GLU A 46 -39.42 -57.55 61.26
C GLU A 46 -39.79 -58.35 59.98
N ALA A 47 -40.80 -57.90 59.26
CA ALA A 47 -41.36 -58.54 58.06
C ALA A 47 -40.53 -58.42 56.77
N LYS A 48 -39.39 -57.68 56.80
CA LYS A 48 -38.51 -57.39 55.64
C LYS A 48 -39.20 -56.65 54.48
N VAL A 49 -40.29 -55.93 54.74
CA VAL A 49 -41.04 -55.15 53.74
C VAL A 49 -40.25 -53.90 53.35
N PRO A 50 -40.13 -53.52 52.06
CA PRO A 50 -39.45 -52.29 51.66
C PRO A 50 -40.17 -51.05 52.22
N TRP A 51 -39.41 -50.00 52.55
CA TRP A 51 -39.86 -48.71 53.09
C TRP A 51 -40.60 -48.72 54.45
N ALA A 52 -40.91 -49.88 55.04
CA ALA A 52 -41.45 -49.96 56.40
C ALA A 52 -40.35 -49.77 57.46
N PHE A 53 -40.63 -49.00 58.52
CA PHE A 53 -39.67 -48.68 59.59
C PHE A 53 -40.30 -48.80 60.98
N GLU A 54 -39.86 -49.78 61.76
CA GLU A 54 -40.30 -50.07 63.12
C GLU A 54 -39.35 -49.43 64.12
N ALA A 55 -39.57 -48.14 64.41
CA ALA A 55 -38.70 -47.33 65.27
C ALA A 55 -38.32 -47.99 66.62
N PRO A 56 -39.22 -48.70 67.36
CA PRO A 56 -38.84 -49.39 68.59
C PRO A 56 -37.85 -50.55 68.35
N MET A 57 -37.98 -51.29 67.25
CA MET A 57 -37.10 -52.42 66.91
C MET A 57 -35.71 -51.92 66.47
N VAL A 58 -35.65 -50.84 65.70
CA VAL A 58 -34.39 -50.19 65.29
C VAL A 58 -33.70 -49.55 66.50
N LEU A 59 -34.45 -48.91 67.41
CA LEU A 59 -33.93 -48.37 68.65
C LEU A 59 -33.42 -49.46 69.60
N GLY A 60 -34.10 -50.61 69.66
CA GLY A 60 -33.66 -51.80 70.39
C GLY A 60 -32.32 -52.33 69.86
N GLN A 61 -32.18 -52.46 68.53
CA GLN A 61 -30.92 -52.80 67.89
C GLN A 61 -29.82 -51.77 68.23
N LEU A 62 -30.07 -50.47 68.07
CA LEU A 62 -29.08 -49.42 68.36
C LEU A 62 -28.60 -49.42 69.83
N ARG A 63 -29.47 -49.77 70.78
CA ARG A 63 -29.12 -49.97 72.19
C ARG A 63 -28.26 -51.22 72.39
N ALA A 64 -28.71 -52.38 71.92
CA ALA A 64 -27.96 -53.65 72.03
C ALA A 64 -26.62 -53.62 71.30
N CYS A 65 -26.52 -52.83 70.23
CA CYS A 65 -25.29 -52.60 69.48
C CYS A 65 -24.30 -51.66 70.17
N GLY A 66 -24.65 -51.03 71.30
CA GLY A 66 -23.86 -50.04 72.03
C GLY A 66 -23.82 -48.64 71.39
N VAL A 67 -24.42 -48.47 70.20
CA VAL A 67 -24.22 -47.29 69.34
C VAL A 67 -24.64 -45.99 70.03
N LEU A 68 -25.76 -45.99 70.76
CA LEU A 68 -26.21 -44.79 71.49
C LEU A 68 -25.26 -44.37 72.61
N GLU A 69 -24.60 -45.33 73.27
CA GLU A 69 -23.69 -45.03 74.37
C GLU A 69 -22.30 -44.62 73.84
N THR A 70 -21.84 -45.23 72.74
CA THR A 70 -20.68 -44.74 71.97
C THR A 70 -20.90 -43.29 71.48
N ILE A 71 -22.11 -42.97 71.00
CA ILE A 71 -22.48 -41.58 70.63
C ILE A 71 -22.46 -40.66 71.86
N ARG A 72 -23.04 -41.07 72.99
CA ARG A 72 -23.01 -40.28 74.24
C ARG A 72 -21.59 -39.99 74.73
N ILE A 73 -20.73 -41.00 74.79
CA ILE A 73 -19.33 -40.86 75.19
C ILE A 73 -18.59 -39.93 74.22
N SER A 74 -18.85 -40.07 72.91
CA SER A 74 -18.28 -39.20 71.87
C SER A 74 -18.76 -37.74 72.00
N CYS A 75 -20.04 -37.50 72.29
CA CYS A 75 -20.63 -36.17 72.50
C CYS A 75 -20.26 -35.54 73.86
N ALA A 76 -19.98 -36.34 74.88
CA ALA A 76 -19.50 -35.89 76.18
C ALA A 76 -18.04 -35.40 76.12
N GLY A 77 -17.22 -36.05 75.27
CA GLY A 77 -15.87 -35.61 74.95
C GLY A 77 -15.81 -34.57 73.82
N TYR A 78 -14.60 -34.41 73.27
CA TYR A 78 -14.31 -33.58 72.11
C TYR A 78 -13.97 -34.47 70.90
N PRO A 79 -14.95 -34.80 70.04
CA PRO A 79 -14.75 -35.70 68.90
C PRO A 79 -13.97 -35.04 67.76
N SER A 80 -14.15 -33.72 67.57
CA SER A 80 -13.49 -32.96 66.50
C SER A 80 -12.25 -32.24 67.03
N ARG A 81 -11.13 -32.34 66.28
CA ARG A 81 -9.81 -31.86 66.69
C ARG A 81 -9.08 -31.25 65.49
N TRP A 82 -8.49 -30.07 65.66
CA TRP A 82 -7.78 -29.31 64.62
C TRP A 82 -6.43 -28.85 65.18
N SER A 83 -5.38 -28.78 64.36
CA SER A 83 -4.20 -27.95 64.70
C SER A 83 -4.57 -26.47 64.68
N PHE A 84 -3.68 -25.64 65.24
CA PHE A 84 -3.85 -24.19 65.15
C PHE A 84 -3.71 -23.68 63.70
N GLU A 85 -2.80 -24.26 62.93
CA GLU A 85 -2.50 -23.90 61.54
C GLU A 85 -3.71 -24.15 60.62
N GLU A 86 -4.21 -25.39 60.56
CA GLU A 86 -5.40 -25.78 59.78
C GLU A 86 -6.63 -24.92 60.13
N PHE A 87 -6.78 -24.54 61.41
CA PHE A 87 -7.92 -23.77 61.89
C PHE A 87 -7.83 -22.29 61.51
N VAL A 88 -6.65 -21.65 61.65
CA VAL A 88 -6.46 -20.27 61.21
C VAL A 88 -6.59 -20.17 59.69
N GLU A 89 -5.93 -21.04 58.94
CA GLU A 89 -6.02 -21.06 57.47
C GLU A 89 -7.48 -21.12 57.01
N ARG A 90 -8.31 -21.97 57.65
CA ARG A 90 -9.72 -22.09 57.29
C ARG A 90 -10.62 -20.95 57.77
N TYR A 91 -10.39 -20.40 58.97
CA TYR A 91 -11.35 -19.51 59.65
C TYR A 91 -10.88 -18.07 59.92
N HIS A 92 -9.66 -17.67 59.52
CA HIS A 92 -9.15 -16.29 59.63
C HIS A 92 -10.10 -15.21 59.10
N ILE A 93 -10.87 -15.52 58.04
CA ILE A 93 -11.85 -14.63 57.41
C ILE A 93 -13.04 -14.21 58.32
N LEU A 94 -13.23 -14.89 59.46
CA LEU A 94 -14.24 -14.50 60.46
C LEU A 94 -13.84 -13.22 61.21
N VAL A 95 -12.54 -13.02 61.45
CA VAL A 95 -11.96 -11.85 62.13
C VAL A 95 -11.42 -10.82 61.12
N GLY A 96 -11.27 -9.57 61.56
CA GLY A 96 -10.75 -8.49 60.71
C GLY A 96 -9.27 -8.69 60.36
N SER A 97 -8.85 -8.23 59.17
CA SER A 97 -7.46 -8.36 58.69
C SER A 97 -6.43 -7.64 59.57
N GLU A 98 -6.84 -6.63 60.32
CA GLU A 98 -6.04 -5.95 61.34
C GLU A 98 -5.62 -6.87 62.51
N GLN A 99 -6.30 -8.00 62.69
CA GLN A 99 -6.07 -8.98 63.75
C GLN A 99 -5.32 -10.23 63.26
N TRP A 100 -4.91 -10.26 61.99
CA TRP A 100 -4.13 -11.37 61.42
C TRP A 100 -2.65 -11.18 61.78
N GLY A 101 -2.02 -12.24 62.30
CA GLY A 101 -0.62 -12.17 62.77
C GLY A 101 0.04 -13.55 62.81
N SER A 102 1.36 -13.57 63.06
CA SER A 102 2.17 -14.79 63.06
C SER A 102 1.95 -15.71 64.27
N ASP A 103 1.34 -15.21 65.34
CA ASP A 103 0.94 -16.02 66.50
C ASP A 103 -0.37 -16.76 66.21
N VAL A 104 -0.23 -17.94 65.62
CA VAL A 104 -1.34 -18.81 65.21
C VAL A 104 -2.21 -19.21 66.42
N GLN A 105 -1.63 -19.40 67.61
CA GLN A 105 -2.36 -19.84 68.80
C GLN A 105 -3.22 -18.70 69.37
N LYS A 106 -2.69 -17.47 69.44
CA LYS A 106 -3.45 -16.27 69.81
C LYS A 106 -4.52 -15.93 68.76
N MET A 107 -4.22 -16.14 67.48
CA MET A 107 -5.18 -15.94 66.41
C MET A 107 -6.34 -16.96 66.49
N CYS A 108 -6.05 -18.22 66.85
CA CYS A 108 -7.09 -19.22 67.19
C CYS A 108 -8.00 -18.74 68.33
N ALA A 109 -7.43 -18.31 69.46
CA ALA A 109 -8.21 -17.80 70.59
C ALA A 109 -9.11 -16.62 70.17
N THR A 110 -8.55 -15.66 69.43
CA THR A 110 -9.27 -14.48 68.91
C THR A 110 -10.45 -14.85 68.00
N ILE A 111 -10.27 -15.82 67.10
CA ILE A 111 -11.34 -16.34 66.23
C ILE A 111 -12.43 -17.03 67.07
N LEU A 112 -12.05 -17.82 68.08
CA LEU A 112 -12.97 -18.58 68.92
C LEU A 112 -13.82 -17.67 69.82
N GLU A 113 -13.19 -16.71 70.50
CA GLU A 113 -13.86 -15.72 71.37
C GLU A 113 -14.88 -14.86 70.62
N GLN A 114 -14.58 -14.48 69.37
CA GLN A 114 -15.51 -13.71 68.53
C GLN A 114 -16.63 -14.56 67.92
N SER A 115 -16.38 -15.86 67.69
CA SER A 115 -17.34 -16.75 67.00
C SER A 115 -18.25 -17.53 67.96
N ILE A 116 -17.79 -17.87 69.17
CA ILE A 116 -18.44 -18.82 70.09
C ILE A 116 -18.57 -18.21 71.48
N LYS A 117 -19.81 -17.95 71.91
CA LYS A 117 -20.12 -17.33 73.21
C LYS A 117 -20.06 -18.27 74.42
N GLU A 118 -20.03 -19.59 74.19
CA GLU A 118 -20.13 -20.61 75.23
C GLU A 118 -18.82 -21.39 75.32
N ALA A 119 -18.02 -21.08 76.34
CA ALA A 119 -16.67 -21.63 76.53
C ALA A 119 -16.62 -23.14 76.84
N ASP A 120 -17.75 -23.77 77.20
CA ASP A 120 -17.78 -25.23 77.46
C ASP A 120 -17.79 -26.08 76.17
N LYS A 121 -18.04 -25.45 75.01
CA LYS A 121 -18.20 -26.15 73.72
C LYS A 121 -16.87 -26.39 73.00
N TYR A 122 -15.80 -25.71 73.42
CA TYR A 122 -14.46 -25.87 72.88
C TYR A 122 -13.41 -25.88 73.98
N GLN A 123 -12.24 -26.45 73.71
CA GLN A 123 -11.08 -26.38 74.59
C GLN A 123 -9.83 -26.11 73.75
N ILE A 124 -9.01 -25.15 74.17
CA ILE A 124 -7.68 -24.90 73.60
C ILE A 124 -6.69 -25.79 74.37
N GLY A 125 -5.93 -26.61 73.65
CA GLY A 125 -4.84 -27.43 74.20
C GLY A 125 -3.47 -26.81 73.95
N LEU A 126 -2.41 -27.61 74.07
CA LEU A 126 -1.02 -27.17 73.82
C LEU A 126 -0.66 -27.09 72.32
N THR A 127 -1.30 -27.89 71.47
CA THR A 127 -0.98 -28.01 70.04
C THR A 127 -2.20 -28.11 69.12
N LYS A 128 -3.40 -28.26 69.69
CA LYS A 128 -4.67 -28.48 68.98
C LYS A 128 -5.84 -27.82 69.70
N ILE A 129 -6.87 -27.49 68.93
CA ILE A 129 -8.19 -27.09 69.41
C ILE A 129 -9.11 -28.31 69.39
N PHE A 130 -9.99 -28.38 70.38
CA PHE A 130 -10.92 -29.47 70.61
C PHE A 130 -12.35 -28.92 70.61
N PHE A 131 -13.26 -29.56 69.88
CA PHE A 131 -14.65 -29.10 69.71
C PHE A 131 -15.67 -30.19 70.05
N ARG A 132 -16.74 -29.81 70.74
CA ARG A 132 -17.95 -30.66 70.88
C ARG A 132 -18.65 -30.81 69.51
N ALA A 133 -19.46 -31.85 69.39
CA ALA A 133 -20.20 -32.15 68.16
C ALA A 133 -21.04 -30.95 67.66
N GLY A 134 -21.09 -30.77 66.33
CA GLY A 134 -21.88 -29.72 65.67
C GLY A 134 -21.22 -28.33 65.58
N LEU A 135 -20.25 -28.00 66.45
CA LEU A 135 -19.70 -26.63 66.50
C LEU A 135 -18.93 -26.22 65.23
N LEU A 136 -18.27 -27.16 64.56
CA LEU A 136 -17.63 -26.91 63.26
C LEU A 136 -18.64 -26.58 62.15
N ALA A 137 -19.83 -27.17 62.15
CA ALA A 137 -20.87 -26.84 61.17
C ALA A 137 -21.40 -25.41 61.37
N TYR A 138 -21.45 -24.94 62.62
CA TYR A 138 -21.77 -23.55 62.94
C TYR A 138 -20.65 -22.59 62.50
N MET A 139 -19.37 -22.92 62.75
CA MET A 139 -18.22 -22.17 62.25
C MET A 139 -18.20 -22.07 60.71
N GLU A 140 -18.44 -23.18 60.01
CA GLU A 140 -18.50 -23.22 58.54
C GLU A 140 -19.68 -22.41 57.98
N LYS A 141 -20.82 -22.37 58.69
CA LYS A 141 -21.93 -21.47 58.34
C LYS A 141 -21.52 -20.00 58.46
N LEU A 142 -20.94 -19.58 59.59
CA LEU A 142 -20.46 -18.20 59.76
C LEU A 142 -19.46 -17.81 58.65
N ARG A 143 -18.61 -18.75 58.22
CA ARG A 143 -17.66 -18.56 57.12
C ARG A 143 -18.38 -18.35 55.78
N SER A 144 -19.39 -19.16 55.50
CA SER A 144 -20.25 -19.04 54.30
C SER A 144 -21.05 -17.73 54.27
N ASP A 145 -21.60 -17.31 55.42
CA ASP A 145 -22.35 -16.06 55.55
C ASP A 145 -21.43 -14.84 55.29
N LYS A 146 -20.21 -14.84 55.85
CA LYS A 146 -19.16 -13.82 55.58
C LYS A 146 -18.74 -13.78 54.11
N LEU A 147 -18.45 -14.94 53.51
CA LEU A 147 -18.09 -15.04 52.09
C LEU A 147 -19.21 -14.50 51.18
N SER A 148 -20.47 -14.80 51.49
CA SER A 148 -21.64 -14.31 50.75
C SER A 148 -21.78 -12.79 50.83
N ALA A 149 -21.48 -12.18 51.99
CA ALA A 149 -21.45 -10.73 52.15
C ALA A 149 -20.33 -10.07 51.31
N TYR A 150 -19.11 -10.63 51.31
CA TYR A 150 -18.03 -10.11 50.47
C TYR A 150 -18.32 -10.28 48.97
N ALA A 151 -18.86 -11.43 48.55
CA ALA A 151 -19.31 -11.65 47.18
C ALA A 151 -20.36 -10.62 46.75
N THR A 152 -21.30 -10.26 47.64
CA THR A 152 -22.31 -9.21 47.39
C THR A 152 -21.67 -7.83 47.18
N ILE A 153 -20.62 -7.48 47.93
CA ILE A 153 -19.88 -6.23 47.75
C ILE A 153 -19.16 -6.20 46.39
N ILE A 154 -18.49 -7.30 46.01
CA ILE A 154 -17.82 -7.44 44.71
C ILE A 154 -18.84 -7.32 43.56
N GLN A 155 -19.95 -8.07 43.63
CA GLN A 155 -21.02 -8.01 42.63
C GLN A 155 -21.65 -6.62 42.53
N LYS A 156 -21.89 -5.92 43.64
CA LYS A 156 -22.39 -4.53 43.65
C LYS A 156 -21.45 -3.59 42.89
N ASN A 157 -20.14 -3.67 43.17
CA ASN A 157 -19.16 -2.81 42.52
C ASN A 157 -19.00 -3.14 41.03
N MET A 158 -19.00 -4.43 40.65
CA MET A 158 -18.93 -4.84 39.24
C MET A 158 -20.19 -4.43 38.45
N ARG A 159 -21.38 -4.62 39.01
CA ARG A 159 -22.64 -4.15 38.40
C ARG A 159 -22.66 -2.63 38.21
N ARG A 160 -22.13 -1.86 39.19
CA ARG A 160 -21.94 -0.41 39.06
C ARG A 160 -20.97 -0.06 37.92
N TYR A 161 -19.83 -0.73 37.85
CA TYR A 161 -18.80 -0.49 36.82
C TYR A 161 -19.35 -0.74 35.41
N LEU A 162 -19.98 -1.89 35.19
CA LEU A 162 -20.60 -2.24 33.89
C LEU A 162 -21.72 -1.25 33.52
N GLY A 163 -22.56 -0.84 34.48
CA GLY A 163 -23.59 0.18 34.26
C GLY A 163 -23.01 1.55 33.89
N GLN A 164 -21.94 1.97 34.56
CA GLN A 164 -21.22 3.22 34.26
C GLN A 164 -20.57 3.18 32.87
N GLN A 165 -19.95 2.06 32.49
CA GLN A 165 -19.34 1.88 31.17
C GLN A 165 -20.41 1.90 30.06
N LYS A 166 -21.55 1.23 30.25
CA LYS A 166 -22.69 1.27 29.31
C LYS A 166 -23.23 2.69 29.13
N TYR A 167 -23.41 3.44 30.22
CA TYR A 167 -23.85 4.83 30.15
C TYR A 167 -22.83 5.74 29.44
N GLN A 168 -21.52 5.53 29.66
CA GLN A 168 -20.47 6.28 28.96
C GLN A 168 -20.50 6.02 27.44
N ARG A 169 -20.62 4.76 27.01
CA ARG A 169 -20.78 4.41 25.58
C ARG A 169 -22.01 5.07 24.96
N GLN A 170 -23.17 4.98 25.63
CA GLN A 170 -24.42 5.60 25.17
C GLN A 170 -24.31 7.14 25.07
N ARG A 171 -23.67 7.79 26.06
CA ARG A 171 -23.43 9.23 26.04
C ARG A 171 -22.49 9.63 24.89
N GLN A 172 -21.43 8.85 24.63
CA GLN A 172 -20.51 9.14 23.54
C GLN A 172 -21.20 9.04 22.18
N ALA A 173 -21.95 7.95 21.94
CA ALA A 173 -22.74 7.79 20.71
C ALA A 173 -23.73 8.95 20.50
N ALA A 174 -24.45 9.36 21.56
CA ALA A 174 -25.36 10.51 21.49
C ALA A 174 -24.64 11.84 21.16
N VAL A 175 -23.42 12.05 21.67
CA VAL A 175 -22.60 13.22 21.32
C VAL A 175 -22.14 13.15 19.86
N THR A 176 -21.66 11.99 19.38
CA THR A 176 -21.25 11.79 17.98
C THR A 176 -22.40 12.07 17.01
N ILE A 177 -23.59 11.51 17.27
CA ILE A 177 -24.80 11.74 16.45
C ILE A 177 -25.19 13.23 16.44
N GLN A 178 -25.17 13.91 17.59
CA GLN A 178 -25.46 15.34 17.65
C GLN A 178 -24.40 16.19 16.91
N CYS A 179 -23.12 15.83 16.98
CA CYS A 179 -22.06 16.52 16.26
C CYS A 179 -22.18 16.31 14.74
N PHE A 180 -22.52 15.11 14.30
CA PHE A 180 -22.81 14.82 12.89
C PHE A 180 -24.02 15.62 12.39
N ALA A 181 -25.14 15.62 13.12
CA ALA A 181 -26.33 16.40 12.77
C ALA A 181 -26.03 17.92 12.67
N ARG A 182 -25.24 18.47 13.60
CA ARG A 182 -24.76 19.87 13.55
C ARG A 182 -23.86 20.13 12.34
N ARG A 183 -22.94 19.21 12.01
CA ARG A 183 -22.07 19.28 10.82
C ARG A 183 -22.90 19.32 9.53
N VAL A 184 -23.84 18.40 9.36
CA VAL A 184 -24.69 18.33 8.16
C VAL A 184 -25.54 19.60 8.00
N HIS A 185 -26.12 20.11 9.09
CA HIS A 185 -26.86 21.37 9.07
C HIS A 185 -25.96 22.55 8.65
N ALA A 186 -24.78 22.69 9.26
CA ALA A 186 -23.82 23.75 8.92
C ALA A 186 -23.31 23.65 7.47
N GLN A 187 -23.06 22.43 6.96
CA GLN A 187 -22.70 22.19 5.57
C GLN A 187 -23.82 22.60 4.60
N LYS A 188 -25.10 22.30 4.91
CA LYS A 188 -26.25 22.71 4.09
C LYS A 188 -26.40 24.23 4.02
N VAL A 189 -26.27 24.92 5.16
CA VAL A 189 -26.30 26.40 5.23
C VAL A 189 -25.13 27.01 4.46
N ALA A 190 -23.91 26.47 4.64
CA ALA A 190 -22.72 26.93 3.91
C ALA A 190 -22.79 26.68 2.40
N ARG A 191 -23.52 25.63 1.97
CA ARG A 191 -23.79 25.37 0.54
C ARG A 191 -24.71 26.45 -0.05
N SER A 192 -25.85 26.74 0.58
CA SER A 192 -26.77 27.81 0.15
C SER A 192 -26.04 29.14 -0.03
N ILE A 193 -25.25 29.56 0.97
CA ILE A 193 -24.50 30.83 0.92
C ILE A 193 -23.49 30.87 -0.25
N ARG A 194 -22.92 29.73 -0.66
CA ARG A 194 -22.04 29.64 -1.84
C ARG A 194 -22.82 29.69 -3.15
N GLU A 195 -23.99 29.04 -3.21
CA GLU A 195 -24.90 29.05 -4.35
C GLU A 195 -25.45 30.47 -4.59
N ASP A 196 -25.97 31.11 -3.54
CA ASP A 196 -26.45 32.51 -3.54
C ASP A 196 -25.34 33.48 -4.01
N ARG A 197 -24.13 33.36 -3.45
CA ARG A 197 -22.99 34.19 -3.85
C ARG A 197 -22.58 33.98 -5.31
N SER A 198 -22.66 32.74 -5.80
CA SER A 198 -22.36 32.40 -7.20
C SER A 198 -23.41 32.95 -8.16
N ALA A 199 -24.69 32.87 -7.78
CA ALA A 199 -25.79 33.47 -8.52
C ALA A 199 -25.66 35.01 -8.58
N ILE A 200 -25.32 35.67 -7.46
CA ILE A 200 -25.06 37.11 -7.41
C ILE A 200 -23.88 37.48 -8.31
N LEU A 201 -22.77 36.74 -8.26
CA LEU A 201 -21.62 36.98 -9.15
C LEU A 201 -22.01 36.88 -10.63
N LEU A 202 -22.68 35.80 -11.04
CA LEU A 202 -23.16 35.62 -12.41
C LEU A 202 -24.11 36.75 -12.84
N GLN A 203 -25.04 37.15 -11.98
CA GLN A 203 -25.94 38.28 -12.23
C GLN A 203 -25.17 39.60 -12.41
N THR A 204 -24.14 39.88 -11.60
CA THR A 204 -23.33 41.11 -11.75
C THR A 204 -22.54 41.11 -13.06
N PHE A 205 -21.93 39.99 -13.43
CA PHE A 205 -21.23 39.85 -14.72
C PHE A 205 -22.18 40.03 -15.91
N MET A 206 -23.36 39.41 -15.89
CA MET A 206 -24.32 39.52 -16.99
C MET A 206 -24.95 40.91 -17.10
N ARG A 207 -25.29 41.56 -15.97
CA ARG A 207 -25.73 42.97 -15.95
C ARG A 207 -24.65 43.89 -16.52
N GLY A 208 -23.39 43.69 -16.14
CA GLY A 208 -22.24 44.43 -16.66
C GLY A 208 -22.00 44.21 -18.16
N TYR A 209 -22.07 42.96 -18.63
CA TYR A 209 -21.92 42.60 -20.04
C TYR A 209 -23.01 43.24 -20.91
N VAL A 210 -24.29 43.13 -20.52
CA VAL A 210 -25.41 43.71 -21.26
C VAL A 210 -25.26 45.23 -21.39
N GLN A 211 -24.89 45.93 -20.32
CA GLN A 211 -24.71 47.38 -20.36
C GLN A 211 -23.46 47.79 -21.16
N ARG A 212 -22.36 47.03 -21.06
CA ARG A 212 -21.15 47.25 -21.88
C ARG A 212 -21.43 47.04 -23.37
N LYS A 213 -22.21 46.02 -23.75
CA LYS A 213 -22.63 45.78 -25.13
C LYS A 213 -23.44 46.97 -25.67
N LYS A 214 -24.52 47.37 -24.98
CA LYS A 214 -25.33 48.55 -25.33
C LYS A 214 -24.49 49.81 -25.54
N TYR A 215 -23.50 50.07 -24.66
CA TYR A 215 -22.60 51.21 -24.80
C TYR A 215 -21.66 51.09 -26.01
N VAL A 216 -21.07 49.92 -26.26
CA VAL A 216 -20.20 49.69 -27.42
C VAL A 216 -20.97 49.85 -28.73
N ASP A 217 -22.18 49.31 -28.81
CA ASP A 217 -23.04 49.43 -29.99
C ASP A 217 -23.41 50.89 -30.25
N ALA A 218 -23.85 51.63 -29.23
CA ALA A 218 -24.12 53.07 -29.33
C ALA A 218 -22.88 53.89 -29.76
N ARG A 219 -21.71 53.63 -29.17
CA ARG A 219 -20.43 54.25 -29.55
C ARG A 219 -20.08 53.95 -31.01
N ASN A 220 -20.29 52.72 -31.47
CA ASN A 220 -19.98 52.32 -32.85
C ASN A 220 -20.92 52.99 -33.85
N HIS A 221 -22.21 53.19 -33.51
CA HIS A 221 -23.13 54.00 -34.33
C HIS A 221 -22.68 55.47 -34.40
N VAL A 222 -22.31 56.08 -33.28
CA VAL A 222 -21.80 57.47 -33.25
C VAL A 222 -20.51 57.61 -34.07
N LEU A 223 -19.57 56.66 -33.96
CA LEU A 223 -18.34 56.67 -34.76
C LEU A 223 -18.61 56.50 -36.26
N ARG A 224 -19.52 55.61 -36.67
CA ARG A 224 -19.95 55.47 -38.06
C ARG A 224 -20.53 56.79 -38.59
N LEU A 225 -21.40 57.44 -37.83
CA LEU A 225 -21.98 58.74 -38.18
C LEU A 225 -20.92 59.84 -38.30
N GLN A 226 -19.98 59.94 -37.34
CA GLN A 226 -18.87 60.88 -37.38
C GLN A 226 -17.96 60.65 -38.59
N CYS A 227 -17.66 59.40 -38.94
CA CYS A 227 -16.88 59.07 -40.14
C CYS A 227 -17.62 59.48 -41.43
N LEU A 228 -18.93 59.24 -41.53
CA LEU A 228 -19.74 59.67 -42.68
C LEU A 228 -19.78 61.20 -42.83
N ILE A 229 -19.94 61.93 -41.72
CA ILE A 229 -19.93 63.40 -41.71
C ILE A 229 -18.56 63.93 -42.13
N ARG A 230 -17.46 63.40 -41.55
CA ARG A 230 -16.09 63.78 -41.92
C ARG A 230 -15.77 63.47 -43.38
N ALA A 231 -16.20 62.31 -43.89
CA ALA A 231 -16.04 61.95 -45.30
C ALA A 231 -16.84 62.88 -46.24
N LYS A 232 -18.07 63.27 -45.87
CA LYS A 232 -18.87 64.24 -46.63
C LYS A 232 -18.18 65.62 -46.65
N GLN A 233 -17.67 66.08 -45.51
CA GLN A 233 -16.94 67.35 -45.43
C GLN A 233 -15.64 67.33 -46.26
N ALA A 234 -14.87 66.24 -46.20
CA ALA A 234 -13.65 66.09 -46.99
C ALA A 234 -13.95 66.11 -48.50
N ARG A 235 -15.00 65.42 -48.95
CA ARG A 235 -15.46 65.45 -50.35
C ARG A 235 -15.91 66.84 -50.80
N TYR A 236 -16.67 67.56 -49.96
CA TYR A 236 -17.08 68.95 -50.25
C TYR A 236 -15.87 69.89 -50.36
N ASN A 237 -14.93 69.81 -49.41
CA ASN A 237 -13.70 70.60 -49.44
C ASN A 237 -12.86 70.30 -50.69
N PHE A 238 -12.73 69.02 -51.08
CA PHE A 238 -12.03 68.61 -52.29
C PHE A 238 -12.72 69.09 -53.58
N GLN A 239 -14.06 69.03 -53.65
CA GLN A 239 -14.81 69.57 -54.77
C GLN A 239 -14.59 71.08 -54.92
N LYS A 240 -14.71 71.84 -53.82
CA LYS A 240 -14.44 73.29 -53.82
C LYS A 240 -13.00 73.62 -54.20
N LEU A 241 -12.02 72.81 -53.79
CA LEU A 241 -10.63 72.94 -54.23
C LEU A 241 -10.48 72.66 -55.73
N ARG A 242 -11.16 71.64 -56.27
CA ARG A 242 -11.15 71.31 -57.71
C ARG A 242 -11.78 72.43 -58.55
N GLU A 243 -12.90 72.99 -58.09
CA GLU A 243 -13.58 74.13 -58.70
C GLU A 243 -12.70 75.39 -58.68
N ASN A 244 -12.10 75.72 -57.53
CA ASN A 244 -11.14 76.81 -57.41
C ASN A 244 -9.93 76.62 -58.34
N ASN A 245 -9.33 75.42 -58.39
CA ASN A 245 -8.19 75.13 -59.26
C ASN A 245 -8.57 75.22 -60.75
N GLY A 246 -9.78 74.79 -61.11
CA GLY A 246 -10.33 75.00 -62.46
C GLY A 246 -10.51 76.47 -62.81
N ALA A 247 -11.10 77.26 -61.91
CA ALA A 247 -11.26 78.70 -62.07
C ALA A 247 -9.90 79.42 -62.18
N ILE A 248 -8.94 79.08 -61.32
CA ILE A 248 -7.56 79.60 -61.39
C ILE A 248 -6.91 79.24 -62.73
N ARG A 249 -7.10 78.00 -63.23
CA ARG A 249 -6.55 77.57 -64.52
C ARG A 249 -7.15 78.36 -65.70
N ILE A 250 -8.46 78.60 -65.68
CA ILE A 250 -9.15 79.44 -66.68
C ILE A 250 -8.66 80.89 -66.59
N GLN A 251 -8.55 81.46 -65.38
CA GLN A 251 -8.03 82.82 -65.17
C GLN A 251 -6.58 82.97 -65.64
N GLN A 252 -5.72 81.98 -65.37
CA GLN A 252 -4.33 81.95 -65.87
C GLN A 252 -4.27 81.95 -67.40
N LEU A 253 -5.06 81.08 -68.04
CA LEU A 253 -5.12 80.99 -69.51
C LEU A 253 -5.67 82.27 -70.13
N TRP A 254 -6.75 82.83 -69.57
CA TRP A 254 -7.36 84.07 -70.05
C TRP A 254 -6.44 85.28 -69.90
N ARG A 255 -5.80 85.46 -68.73
CA ARG A 255 -4.77 86.50 -68.52
C ARG A 255 -3.60 86.35 -69.50
N GLY A 256 -3.16 85.11 -69.74
CA GLY A 256 -2.14 84.80 -70.74
C GLY A 256 -2.55 85.17 -72.17
N VAL A 257 -3.80 84.91 -72.56
CA VAL A 257 -4.36 85.33 -73.86
C VAL A 257 -4.49 86.85 -73.94
N GLN A 258 -4.97 87.52 -72.88
CA GLN A 258 -5.11 88.98 -72.83
C GLN A 258 -3.75 89.68 -73.05
N VAL A 259 -2.71 89.29 -72.31
CA VAL A 259 -1.36 89.86 -72.44
C VAL A 259 -0.76 89.58 -73.81
N ARG A 260 -0.90 88.36 -74.34
CA ARG A 260 -0.42 88.00 -75.69
C ARG A 260 -1.15 88.77 -76.80
N THR A 261 -2.44 89.05 -76.63
CA THR A 261 -3.24 89.83 -77.58
C THR A 261 -2.87 91.31 -77.53
N GLN A 262 -2.63 91.88 -76.34
CA GLN A 262 -2.14 93.25 -76.22
C GLN A 262 -0.75 93.39 -76.84
N TYR A 263 0.20 92.51 -76.48
CA TYR A 263 1.54 92.48 -77.09
C TYR A 263 1.49 92.38 -78.63
N LYS A 264 0.57 91.60 -79.21
CA LYS A 264 0.37 91.56 -80.67
C LYS A 264 -0.10 92.90 -81.25
N LYS A 265 -1.02 93.61 -80.58
CA LYS A 265 -1.45 94.96 -80.99
C LYS A 265 -0.33 95.99 -80.86
N ASP A 266 0.45 95.90 -79.79
CA ASP A 266 1.59 96.79 -79.54
C ASP A 266 2.66 96.57 -80.62
N VAL A 267 3.00 95.31 -80.92
CA VAL A 267 3.91 94.94 -82.01
C VAL A 267 3.36 95.38 -83.38
N GLN A 268 2.07 95.22 -83.67
CA GLN A 268 1.47 95.74 -84.91
C GLN A 268 1.56 97.27 -85.01
N SER A 269 1.35 97.98 -83.89
CA SER A 269 1.46 99.44 -83.82
C SER A 269 2.91 99.90 -83.99
N ILE A 270 3.86 99.20 -83.37
CA ILE A 270 5.30 99.42 -83.56
C ILE A 270 5.70 99.14 -85.02
N ILE A 271 5.21 98.07 -85.64
CA ILE A 271 5.44 97.76 -87.06
C ILE A 271 4.85 98.85 -87.96
N LEU A 272 3.66 99.37 -87.67
CA LEU A 272 3.06 100.48 -88.41
C LEU A 272 3.89 101.77 -88.29
N ILE A 273 4.32 102.12 -87.07
CA ILE A 273 5.20 103.27 -86.81
C ILE A 273 6.55 103.07 -87.52
N GLN A 274 7.15 101.88 -87.43
CA GLN A 274 8.38 101.54 -88.17
C GLN A 274 8.18 101.61 -89.68
N ALA A 275 7.03 101.17 -90.22
CA ALA A 275 6.72 101.26 -91.64
C ALA A 275 6.53 102.72 -92.09
N CYS A 276 5.88 103.57 -91.28
CA CYS A 276 5.79 105.00 -91.51
C CYS A 276 7.17 105.68 -91.45
N ILE A 277 8.02 105.34 -90.48
CA ILE A 277 9.39 105.87 -90.37
C ILE A 277 10.26 105.38 -91.54
N ARG A 278 10.20 104.09 -91.91
CA ARG A 278 10.89 103.54 -93.10
C ARG A 278 10.40 104.22 -94.38
N ARG A 279 9.09 104.44 -94.55
CA ARG A 279 8.51 105.19 -95.68
C ARG A 279 8.97 106.65 -95.71
N ASN A 280 9.13 107.29 -94.55
CA ASN A 280 9.61 108.67 -94.46
C ASN A 280 11.13 108.77 -94.71
N LYS A 281 11.92 107.79 -94.23
CA LYS A 281 13.34 107.65 -94.55
C LYS A 281 13.54 107.38 -96.05
N ALA A 282 12.80 106.43 -96.63
CA ALA A 282 12.82 106.15 -98.06
C ALA A 282 12.35 107.34 -98.91
N ARG A 283 11.45 108.19 -98.40
CA ARG A 283 11.10 109.47 -99.05
C ARG A 283 12.22 110.50 -98.96
N LYS A 284 12.96 110.57 -97.85
CA LYS A 284 14.19 111.37 -97.75
C LYS A 284 15.29 110.84 -98.68
N GLU A 285 15.53 109.53 -98.71
CA GLU A 285 16.49 108.87 -99.60
C GLU A 285 16.11 109.05 -101.06
N LEU A 286 14.81 108.99 -101.43
CA LEU A 286 14.36 109.31 -102.79
C LEU A 286 14.48 110.81 -103.13
N LEU A 287 14.51 111.71 -102.13
CA LEU A 287 14.80 113.13 -102.32
C LEU A 287 16.30 113.40 -102.45
N THR A 288 17.16 112.74 -101.64
CA THR A 288 18.62 112.85 -101.81
C THR A 288 19.06 112.21 -103.12
N LEU A 289 18.58 111.00 -103.45
CA LEU A 289 18.88 110.34 -104.73
C LEU A 289 18.40 111.15 -105.93
N LYS A 290 17.30 111.93 -105.82
CA LYS A 290 16.87 112.88 -106.87
C LYS A 290 17.72 114.15 -106.95
N ALA A 291 18.49 114.49 -105.92
CA ALA A 291 19.51 115.55 -105.96
C ALA A 291 20.86 115.01 -106.44
N GLU A 292 21.28 113.83 -105.97
CA GLU A 292 22.53 113.15 -106.31
C GLU A 292 22.52 112.70 -107.79
N ALA A 293 21.40 112.19 -108.30
CA ALA A 293 21.19 111.89 -109.72
C ALA A 293 21.08 113.13 -110.64
N ARG A 294 21.22 114.35 -110.10
CA ARG A 294 21.45 115.58 -110.88
C ARG A 294 22.92 116.01 -110.93
N SER A 295 23.83 115.26 -110.30
CA SER A 295 25.28 115.45 -110.41
C SER A 295 25.91 114.41 -111.34
N VAL A 296 26.54 114.86 -112.42
CA VAL A 296 26.96 113.99 -113.54
C VAL A 296 28.15 113.09 -113.19
N ASN A 297 28.92 113.40 -112.15
CA ASN A 297 30.17 112.69 -111.83
C ASN A 297 29.96 111.31 -111.18
N HIS A 298 28.88 111.11 -110.41
CA HIS A 298 28.70 109.88 -109.63
C HIS A 298 28.50 108.63 -110.52
N LEU A 299 27.96 108.81 -111.73
CA LEU A 299 27.70 107.73 -112.68
C LEU A 299 28.97 107.05 -113.22
N LYS A 300 30.14 107.71 -113.17
CA LYS A 300 31.44 107.08 -113.51
C LYS A 300 32.09 106.38 -112.31
N GLU A 301 31.92 106.93 -111.11
CA GLU A 301 32.52 106.41 -109.88
C GLU A 301 31.96 105.02 -109.50
N VAL A 302 30.68 104.78 -109.77
CA VAL A 302 30.01 103.48 -109.53
C VAL A 302 30.58 102.36 -110.42
N SER A 303 31.00 102.66 -111.65
CA SER A 303 31.58 101.65 -112.56
C SER A 303 32.90 101.09 -112.02
N TYR A 304 33.83 101.97 -111.64
CA TYR A 304 35.12 101.58 -111.05
C TYR A 304 34.96 100.84 -109.71
N ARG A 305 33.95 101.18 -108.90
CA ARG A 305 33.64 100.46 -107.65
C ARG A 305 33.00 99.07 -107.85
N LEU A 306 32.49 98.76 -109.03
CA LEU A 306 31.94 97.43 -109.34
C LEU A 306 33.04 96.45 -109.78
N GLU A 307 33.95 96.86 -110.65
CA GLU A 307 35.03 95.99 -111.14
C GLU A 307 35.94 95.48 -110.01
N GLY A 308 36.35 96.37 -109.09
CA GLY A 308 37.13 95.98 -107.91
C GLY A 308 36.40 94.96 -107.02
N LYS A 309 35.08 95.07 -106.87
CA LYS A 309 34.27 94.14 -106.07
C LYS A 309 34.03 92.79 -106.73
N VAL A 310 34.07 92.69 -108.06
CA VAL A 310 34.01 91.40 -108.75
C VAL A 310 35.28 90.59 -108.52
N VAL A 311 36.46 91.24 -108.50
CA VAL A 311 37.73 90.58 -108.20
C VAL A 311 37.78 90.13 -106.73
N GLU A 312 37.40 91.03 -105.80
CA GLU A 312 37.35 90.75 -104.36
C GLU A 312 36.38 89.60 -104.03
N LEU A 313 35.19 89.56 -104.64
CA LEU A 313 34.22 88.47 -104.45
C LEU A 313 34.65 87.16 -105.13
N SER A 314 35.34 87.19 -106.27
CA SER A 314 35.90 85.97 -106.89
C SER A 314 37.01 85.37 -106.02
N GLN A 315 37.91 86.19 -105.45
CA GLN A 315 38.91 85.69 -104.50
C GLN A 315 38.28 85.17 -103.21
N ALA A 316 37.27 85.85 -102.67
CA ALA A 316 36.53 85.36 -101.51
C ALA A 316 35.77 84.06 -101.78
N LEU A 317 35.21 83.87 -102.99
CA LEU A 317 34.53 82.64 -103.37
C LEU A 317 35.51 81.47 -103.58
N ASP A 318 36.67 81.70 -104.21
CA ASP A 318 37.68 80.66 -104.39
C ASP A 318 38.36 80.31 -103.05
N GLN A 319 38.59 81.29 -102.17
CA GLN A 319 38.98 81.02 -100.77
C GLN A 319 37.90 80.26 -100.00
N ALA A 320 36.61 80.57 -100.19
CA ALA A 320 35.52 79.82 -99.57
C ALA A 320 35.38 78.39 -100.14
N GLN A 321 35.71 78.17 -101.42
CA GLN A 321 35.75 76.83 -102.02
C GLN A 321 37.00 76.05 -101.61
N GLN A 322 38.14 76.70 -101.41
CA GLN A 322 39.34 76.08 -100.82
C GLN A 322 39.13 75.80 -99.33
N GLN A 323 38.45 76.68 -98.58
CA GLN A 323 38.05 76.42 -97.20
C GLN A 323 36.99 75.33 -97.11
N ASN A 324 35.99 75.28 -98.00
CA ASN A 324 35.08 74.14 -98.04
C ASN A 324 35.80 72.85 -98.43
N LYS A 325 36.73 72.84 -99.39
CA LYS A 325 37.56 71.64 -99.68
C LYS A 325 38.48 71.28 -98.51
N HIS A 326 38.97 72.25 -97.75
CA HIS A 326 39.74 72.04 -96.53
C HIS A 326 38.86 71.56 -95.37
N PHE A 327 37.61 71.99 -95.29
CA PHE A 327 36.62 71.49 -94.33
C PHE A 327 36.03 70.15 -94.76
N ASP A 328 35.94 69.83 -96.06
CA ASP A 328 35.61 68.51 -96.58
C ASP A 328 36.80 67.56 -96.43
N ALA A 329 38.04 68.06 -96.49
CA ALA A 329 39.24 67.29 -96.16
C ALA A 329 39.45 67.15 -94.65
N GLN A 330 39.06 68.14 -93.84
CA GLN A 330 39.01 68.01 -92.39
C GLN A 330 37.81 67.19 -91.93
N VAL A 331 36.68 67.21 -92.63
CA VAL A 331 35.55 66.31 -92.39
C VAL A 331 35.92 64.93 -92.88
N ALA A 332 36.54 64.72 -94.04
CA ALA A 332 37.08 63.42 -94.42
C ALA A 332 38.21 62.94 -93.50
N SER A 333 39.02 63.84 -92.92
CA SER A 333 40.05 63.49 -91.93
C SER A 333 39.49 63.30 -90.52
N LEU A 334 38.38 63.95 -90.17
CA LEU A 334 37.64 63.75 -88.91
C LEU A 334 36.64 62.61 -89.03
N GLU A 335 36.19 62.24 -90.22
CA GLU A 335 35.45 61.04 -90.57
C GLU A 335 36.40 59.87 -90.75
N GLU A 336 37.65 60.06 -91.18
CA GLU A 336 38.69 59.04 -91.12
C GLU A 336 39.22 58.92 -89.68
N GLN A 337 39.33 60.00 -88.90
CA GLN A 337 39.57 59.89 -87.46
C GLN A 337 38.33 59.37 -86.73
N VAL A 338 37.10 59.58 -87.20
CA VAL A 338 35.87 58.96 -86.65
C VAL A 338 35.60 57.59 -87.29
N ARG A 339 36.30 57.16 -88.34
CA ARG A 339 36.26 55.80 -88.92
C ARG A 339 37.38 54.95 -88.37
N LEU A 340 38.52 55.54 -88.02
CA LEU A 340 39.58 54.92 -87.21
C LEU A 340 39.23 54.99 -85.72
N TRP A 341 38.56 56.04 -85.23
CA TRP A 341 37.94 56.00 -83.91
C TRP A 341 36.69 55.14 -83.93
N LYS A 342 35.86 55.03 -84.99
CA LYS A 342 34.81 53.99 -85.05
C LYS A 342 35.39 52.61 -85.25
N GLU A 343 36.47 52.36 -85.99
CA GLU A 343 37.07 51.02 -85.99
C GLU A 343 37.67 50.73 -84.61
N LYS A 344 38.31 51.70 -83.95
CA LYS A 344 38.87 51.53 -82.59
C LYS A 344 37.81 51.54 -81.48
N TYR A 345 36.63 52.12 -81.69
CA TYR A 345 35.51 52.25 -80.75
C TYR A 345 34.38 51.27 -81.06
N GLU A 346 34.23 50.77 -82.28
CA GLU A 346 33.38 49.62 -82.63
C GLU A 346 34.16 48.34 -82.37
N LEU A 347 35.49 48.26 -82.56
CA LEU A 347 36.28 47.16 -82.01
C LEU A 347 36.33 47.22 -80.46
N SER A 348 36.35 48.41 -79.86
CA SER A 348 36.28 48.57 -78.39
C SER A 348 34.86 48.55 -77.80
N GLN A 349 33.78 48.68 -78.60
CA GLN A 349 32.39 48.56 -78.14
C GLN A 349 31.76 47.23 -78.56
N LEU A 350 32.10 46.60 -79.68
CA LEU A 350 31.75 45.19 -79.90
C LEU A 350 32.41 44.28 -78.85
N THR A 351 33.49 44.73 -78.22
CA THR A 351 33.96 44.19 -76.93
C THR A 351 33.14 44.76 -75.77
N LYS A 352 33.31 46.02 -75.34
CA LYS A 352 32.73 46.51 -74.07
C LYS A 352 31.21 46.72 -74.01
N SER A 353 30.52 46.99 -75.11
CA SER A 353 29.05 47.03 -75.15
C SER A 353 28.43 45.63 -75.21
N LYS A 354 29.16 44.61 -75.67
CA LYS A 354 28.76 43.20 -75.44
C LYS A 354 29.03 42.78 -74.00
N GLU A 355 30.11 43.22 -73.37
CA GLU A 355 30.44 42.86 -71.98
C GLU A 355 29.47 43.47 -70.97
N ILE A 356 29.22 44.78 -71.01
CA ILE A 356 28.44 45.47 -69.96
C ILE A 356 26.93 45.34 -70.15
N ALA A 357 26.44 45.07 -71.37
CA ALA A 357 25.04 44.68 -71.60
C ALA A 357 24.71 43.25 -71.12
N LEU A 358 25.73 42.40 -70.87
CA LEU A 358 25.59 41.07 -70.28
C LEU A 358 25.96 41.01 -68.79
N ALA A 359 26.65 42.04 -68.26
CA ALA A 359 26.97 42.17 -66.83
C ALA A 359 25.75 42.51 -65.94
N ALA A 360 24.54 42.63 -66.53
CA ALA A 360 23.26 42.70 -65.82
C ALA A 360 22.52 41.34 -65.81
N GLU A 361 23.15 40.25 -66.26
CA GLU A 361 22.57 38.90 -66.29
C GLU A 361 23.44 37.93 -65.46
N ASN A 362 23.21 37.91 -64.13
CA ASN A 362 23.86 37.09 -63.08
C ASN A 362 25.24 37.63 -62.57
N PRO A 363 25.78 37.14 -61.43
CA PRO A 363 25.13 36.96 -60.12
C PRO A 363 26.00 37.41 -58.92
N THR A 364 25.48 37.36 -57.70
CA THR A 364 26.27 37.47 -56.44
C THR A 364 26.67 36.09 -55.85
N VAL A 365 26.25 34.98 -56.46
CA VAL A 365 26.57 33.59 -56.05
C VAL A 365 26.93 32.76 -57.31
N PRO A 366 28.00 31.94 -57.32
CA PRO A 366 28.54 31.30 -58.53
C PRO A 366 27.57 30.49 -59.37
N LYS A 367 27.83 30.42 -60.69
CA LYS A 367 26.96 29.70 -61.63
C LYS A 367 26.90 28.17 -61.43
N ASN A 368 27.95 27.55 -60.86
CA ASN A 368 27.89 26.13 -60.50
C ASN A 368 26.95 25.89 -59.31
N GLU A 369 26.92 26.80 -58.33
CA GLU A 369 25.90 26.81 -57.28
C GLU A 369 24.52 27.21 -57.82
N PHE A 370 24.40 28.14 -58.77
CA PHE A 370 23.10 28.49 -59.35
C PHE A 370 22.54 27.40 -60.26
N GLU A 371 23.35 26.71 -61.05
CA GLU A 371 22.92 25.59 -61.89
C GLU A 371 22.70 24.32 -61.07
N THR A 372 23.46 24.07 -59.98
CA THR A 372 23.08 23.03 -59.01
C THR A 372 21.89 23.42 -58.15
N LEU A 373 21.65 24.68 -57.78
CA LEU A 373 20.45 25.15 -57.06
C LEU A 373 19.22 25.34 -57.96
N LYS A 374 19.40 25.42 -59.29
CA LYS A 374 18.31 25.46 -60.28
C LYS A 374 17.99 24.08 -60.82
N ALA A 375 18.99 23.23 -61.04
CA ALA A 375 18.78 21.80 -61.19
C ALA A 375 18.17 21.25 -59.91
N ALA A 376 18.70 21.54 -58.73
CA ALA A 376 18.10 21.15 -57.46
C ALA A 376 16.84 21.94 -57.10
N ASN A 377 16.49 23.09 -57.70
CA ASN A 377 15.12 23.63 -57.57
C ASN A 377 14.16 22.85 -58.45
N VAL A 378 14.48 22.61 -59.73
CA VAL A 378 13.63 21.80 -60.61
C VAL A 378 13.57 20.35 -60.14
N GLU A 379 14.61 19.84 -59.50
CA GLU A 379 14.69 18.50 -58.93
C GLU A 379 14.16 18.45 -57.48
N LEU A 380 14.22 19.51 -56.65
CA LEU A 380 13.42 19.56 -55.41
C LEU A 380 11.96 19.81 -55.73
N GLN A 381 11.61 20.54 -56.78
CA GLN A 381 10.24 20.85 -57.14
C GLN A 381 9.60 19.68 -57.89
N SER A 382 10.35 18.97 -58.76
CA SER A 382 9.99 17.62 -59.20
C SER A 382 9.97 16.68 -58.01
N LYS A 383 11.00 16.56 -57.16
CA LYS A 383 10.93 15.70 -55.96
C LYS A 383 9.86 16.13 -54.96
N TYR A 384 9.35 17.35 -54.99
CA TYR A 384 8.26 17.83 -54.13
C TYR A 384 6.91 17.55 -54.78
N GLU A 385 6.77 17.68 -56.09
CA GLU A 385 5.58 17.27 -56.83
C GLU A 385 5.50 15.74 -56.89
N ASP A 386 6.60 15.03 -57.15
CA ASP A 386 6.79 13.59 -56.95
C ASP A 386 6.63 13.18 -55.49
N SER A 387 7.04 13.95 -54.48
CA SER A 387 6.79 13.59 -53.06
C SER A 387 5.40 13.99 -52.59
N VAL A 388 4.71 14.94 -53.22
CA VAL A 388 3.29 15.25 -52.95
C VAL A 388 2.40 14.27 -53.68
N GLU A 389 2.77 13.85 -54.90
CA GLU A 389 2.07 12.81 -55.66
C GLU A 389 2.44 11.40 -55.13
N LYS A 390 3.61 11.21 -54.51
CA LYS A 390 3.98 9.99 -53.76
C LYS A 390 3.56 10.02 -52.30
N VAL A 391 3.36 11.18 -51.65
CA VAL A 391 2.57 11.24 -50.41
C VAL A 391 1.10 11.01 -50.75
N ARG A 392 0.56 11.53 -51.85
CA ARG A 392 -0.78 11.16 -52.35
C ARG A 392 -0.86 9.69 -52.77
N SER A 393 0.19 9.12 -53.38
CA SER A 393 0.21 7.70 -53.72
C SER A 393 0.38 6.85 -52.47
N LEU A 394 1.20 7.28 -51.50
CA LEU A 394 1.32 6.65 -50.19
C LEU A 394 0.09 6.87 -49.31
N ASP A 395 -0.71 7.93 -49.49
CA ASP A 395 -1.99 8.13 -48.81
C ASP A 395 -3.07 7.26 -49.48
N GLN A 396 -3.02 7.10 -50.80
CA GLN A 396 -3.85 6.12 -51.52
C GLN A 396 -3.39 4.69 -51.28
N GLU A 397 -2.11 4.44 -51.01
CA GLU A 397 -1.54 3.13 -50.71
C GLU A 397 -1.66 2.81 -49.23
N ILE A 398 -1.64 3.79 -48.32
CA ILE A 398 -2.05 3.67 -46.91
C ILE A 398 -3.57 3.53 -46.85
N SER A 399 -4.37 4.21 -47.70
CA SER A 399 -5.81 3.93 -47.81
C SER A 399 -6.03 2.50 -48.31
N LYS A 400 -5.41 2.09 -49.43
CA LYS A 400 -5.52 0.72 -49.95
C LYS A 400 -4.95 -0.33 -49.00
N LEU A 401 -3.88 -0.04 -48.26
CA LEU A 401 -3.32 -0.92 -47.24
C LEU A 401 -4.14 -0.88 -45.95
N THR A 402 -4.86 0.19 -45.63
CA THR A 402 -5.81 0.21 -44.51
C THR A 402 -7.09 -0.51 -44.88
N ASP A 403 -7.56 -0.40 -46.12
CA ASP A 403 -8.67 -1.21 -46.68
C ASP A 403 -8.25 -2.68 -46.88
N SER A 404 -6.97 -2.95 -47.17
CA SER A 404 -6.42 -4.30 -47.28
C SER A 404 -6.01 -4.87 -45.92
N LEU A 405 -5.76 -4.04 -44.91
CA LEU A 405 -5.50 -4.45 -43.53
C LEU A 405 -6.80 -4.50 -42.73
N SER A 406 -7.87 -3.79 -43.12
CA SER A 406 -9.23 -4.08 -42.67
C SER A 406 -9.71 -5.37 -43.31
N LYS A 407 -9.57 -5.55 -44.63
CA LYS A 407 -9.93 -6.82 -45.29
C LYS A 407 -9.10 -8.00 -44.83
N THR A 408 -7.77 -7.89 -44.71
CA THR A 408 -6.99 -9.00 -44.15
C THR A 408 -7.19 -9.17 -42.65
N LYS A 409 -7.65 -8.17 -41.90
CA LYS A 409 -8.11 -8.36 -40.51
C LYS A 409 -9.47 -9.05 -40.46
N GLU A 410 -10.40 -8.73 -41.36
CA GLU A 410 -11.67 -9.44 -41.55
C GLU A 410 -11.45 -10.87 -42.06
N GLU A 411 -10.49 -11.10 -42.97
CA GLU A 411 -10.09 -12.42 -43.45
C GLU A 411 -9.32 -13.19 -42.37
N ILE A 412 -8.43 -12.58 -41.58
CA ILE A 412 -7.80 -13.23 -40.42
C ILE A 412 -8.84 -13.54 -39.34
N GLN A 413 -9.83 -12.69 -39.13
CA GLN A 413 -10.93 -12.93 -38.19
C GLN A 413 -11.88 -14.04 -38.69
N ASN A 414 -12.17 -14.10 -39.99
CA ASN A 414 -12.91 -15.19 -40.62
C ASN A 414 -12.11 -16.50 -40.69
N LEU A 415 -10.79 -16.44 -40.92
CA LEU A 415 -9.89 -17.59 -40.90
C LEU A 415 -9.69 -18.12 -39.48
N ALA A 416 -9.64 -17.26 -38.46
CA ALA A 416 -9.64 -17.67 -37.05
C ALA A 416 -10.97 -18.30 -36.62
N LEU A 417 -12.08 -17.91 -37.26
CA LEU A 417 -13.39 -18.57 -37.11
C LEU A 417 -13.46 -19.91 -37.87
N GLN A 418 -12.73 -20.07 -38.99
CA GLN A 418 -12.67 -21.32 -39.76
C GLN A 418 -11.59 -22.31 -39.27
N SER A 419 -10.50 -21.85 -38.66
CA SER A 419 -9.38 -22.69 -38.20
C SER A 419 -9.71 -23.52 -36.96
N LYS A 420 -10.94 -23.44 -36.44
CA LYS A 420 -11.42 -24.23 -35.30
C LYS A 420 -11.87 -25.65 -35.69
N ALA A 421 -11.62 -26.09 -36.93
CA ALA A 421 -12.06 -27.38 -37.46
C ALA A 421 -11.06 -28.05 -38.44
N LYS A 422 -9.86 -28.41 -37.96
CA LYS A 422 -9.19 -29.70 -38.26
C LYS A 422 -7.85 -29.87 -37.52
N THR A 423 -7.58 -31.09 -37.09
CA THR A 423 -6.30 -31.57 -36.54
C THR A 423 -5.49 -32.26 -37.64
N GLU A 424 -4.18 -32.01 -37.73
CA GLU A 424 -3.11 -33.01 -38.05
C GLU A 424 -1.71 -32.34 -38.07
N ASP A 425 -0.65 -33.13 -38.31
CA ASP A 425 0.75 -32.75 -38.56
C ASP A 425 1.56 -32.05 -37.46
N THR A 426 1.63 -32.67 -36.27
CA THR A 426 2.62 -32.35 -35.23
C THR A 426 4.08 -32.68 -35.60
N GLU A 427 4.35 -33.37 -36.70
CA GLU A 427 5.71 -33.84 -37.04
C GLU A 427 6.58 -32.76 -37.72
N MET A 428 6.03 -31.99 -38.66
CA MET A 428 6.78 -31.01 -39.47
C MET A 428 7.41 -29.88 -38.62
N ILE A 429 6.75 -29.48 -37.54
CA ILE A 429 7.25 -28.47 -36.60
C ILE A 429 8.50 -28.96 -35.84
N THR A 430 8.64 -30.28 -35.63
CA THR A 430 9.83 -30.85 -34.96
C THR A 430 11.03 -30.94 -35.88
N ALA A 431 10.82 -31.10 -37.20
CA ALA A 431 11.88 -31.04 -38.20
C ALA A 431 12.47 -29.63 -38.31
N LEU A 432 11.62 -28.61 -38.51
CA LEU A 432 12.05 -27.20 -38.65
C LEU A 432 12.76 -26.64 -37.40
N LYS A 433 12.44 -27.15 -36.21
CA LYS A 433 13.17 -26.81 -34.97
C LYS A 433 14.59 -27.40 -34.93
N ARG A 434 14.78 -28.64 -35.41
CA ARG A 434 16.14 -29.24 -35.54
C ARG A 434 16.98 -28.51 -36.57
N GLU A 435 16.39 -28.12 -37.69
CA GLU A 435 17.07 -27.38 -38.76
C GLU A 435 17.52 -25.98 -38.29
N ASN A 436 16.67 -25.25 -37.56
CA ASN A 436 17.05 -23.97 -36.94
C ASN A 436 18.20 -24.11 -35.90
N GLN A 437 18.25 -25.23 -35.17
CA GLN A 437 19.33 -25.49 -34.23
C GLN A 437 20.65 -25.78 -34.96
N TYR A 438 20.61 -26.59 -36.03
CA TYR A 438 21.76 -26.90 -36.88
C TYR A 438 22.34 -25.65 -37.59
N VAL A 439 21.50 -24.77 -38.11
CA VAL A 439 21.94 -23.50 -38.74
C VAL A 439 22.61 -22.56 -37.71
N ARG A 440 22.12 -22.53 -36.46
CA ARG A 440 22.77 -21.77 -35.38
C ARG A 440 24.13 -22.34 -34.98
N GLU A 441 24.29 -23.67 -35.00
CA GLU A 441 25.59 -24.30 -34.73
C GLU A 441 26.60 -24.10 -35.88
N GLN A 442 26.16 -24.10 -37.15
CA GLN A 442 27.04 -23.74 -38.27
C GLN A 442 27.55 -22.29 -38.18
N LEU A 443 26.69 -21.34 -37.78
CA LEU A 443 27.11 -19.95 -37.54
C LEU A 443 28.12 -19.83 -36.40
N ALA A 444 27.96 -20.61 -35.32
CA ALA A 444 28.92 -20.67 -34.21
C ALA A 444 30.27 -21.30 -34.60
N GLN A 445 30.30 -22.21 -35.58
CA GLN A 445 31.55 -22.77 -36.12
C GLN A 445 32.25 -21.80 -37.08
N LEU A 446 31.50 -21.12 -37.97
CA LEU A 446 32.05 -20.11 -38.87
C LEU A 446 32.70 -18.94 -38.12
N SER A 447 32.17 -18.53 -36.97
CA SER A 447 32.78 -17.48 -36.14
C SER A 447 34.14 -17.86 -35.52
N LYS A 448 34.56 -19.14 -35.61
CA LYS A 448 35.89 -19.61 -35.15
C LYS A 448 36.90 -19.80 -36.29
N ALA A 449 36.49 -19.71 -37.55
CA ALA A 449 37.34 -20.07 -38.70
C ALA A 449 38.21 -18.91 -39.23
N THR A 450 37.91 -17.66 -38.89
CA THR A 450 38.63 -16.44 -39.35
C THR A 450 39.28 -15.68 -38.19
N GLY A 451 40.03 -16.40 -37.36
CA GLY A 451 40.75 -15.85 -36.20
C GLY A 451 41.88 -14.88 -36.57
N ARG A 452 41.59 -13.58 -36.57
CA ARG A 452 42.51 -12.45 -36.34
C ARG A 452 41.65 -11.21 -36.02
N GLU A 453 41.16 -11.06 -34.80
CA GLU A 453 41.94 -10.59 -33.63
C GLU A 453 42.76 -9.33 -33.96
N THR A 454 42.09 -8.18 -33.91
CA THR A 454 42.70 -6.87 -33.74
C THR A 454 42.63 -6.51 -32.25
N SER A 455 43.78 -6.48 -31.57
CA SER A 455 43.85 -6.30 -30.10
C SER A 455 44.74 -5.11 -29.71
N THR A 456 44.12 -3.93 -29.60
CA THR A 456 44.59 -2.75 -28.85
C THR A 456 43.40 -1.79 -28.81
N PHE A 457 42.88 -1.40 -27.65
CA PHE A 457 43.46 -0.37 -26.77
C PHE A 457 43.10 -0.75 -25.30
N THR A 458 44.03 -1.20 -24.45
CA THR A 458 44.91 -0.37 -23.59
C THR A 458 44.23 0.92 -23.12
N GLY A 459 44.00 1.21 -21.83
CA GLY A 459 44.81 0.84 -20.69
C GLY A 459 46.02 1.77 -20.56
N THR A 460 46.19 2.35 -19.37
CA THR A 460 47.45 2.92 -18.80
C THR A 460 48.54 3.52 -19.72
N LYS A 461 48.88 4.79 -19.44
CA LYS A 461 50.26 5.33 -19.37
C LYS A 461 51.22 5.04 -20.55
N THR A 462 51.48 6.09 -21.33
CA THR A 462 52.83 6.53 -21.78
C THR A 462 53.90 5.47 -22.09
N ASN A 463 54.24 5.34 -23.38
CA ASN A 463 55.63 5.26 -23.87
C ASN A 463 55.65 5.95 -25.25
N ASN A 464 56.55 6.88 -25.54
CA ASN A 464 57.98 6.71 -25.84
C ASN A 464 58.25 5.81 -27.05
N ALA A 465 59.18 6.10 -27.97
CA ALA A 465 59.81 7.36 -28.41
C ALA A 465 60.85 6.99 -29.51
N GLY A 466 61.16 7.92 -30.40
CA GLY A 466 62.30 7.83 -31.32
C GLY A 466 61.92 7.58 -32.79
N ALA A 467 62.67 8.07 -33.77
CA ALA A 467 63.89 8.90 -33.71
C ALA A 467 64.21 9.45 -35.13
N PRO A 468 65.13 10.44 -35.30
CA PRO A 468 65.58 11.50 -34.38
C PRO A 468 65.62 12.91 -35.03
N GLN A 469 66.20 13.89 -34.28
CA GLN A 469 66.70 15.22 -34.71
C GLN A 469 65.66 16.37 -34.81
N SER A 470 65.86 17.56 -34.23
CA SER A 470 66.99 18.05 -33.41
C SER A 470 66.66 19.26 -32.49
N GLN A 471 67.45 19.38 -31.40
CA GLN A 471 67.87 20.60 -30.65
C GLN A 471 66.85 21.59 -30.01
N GLY A 472 66.96 21.71 -28.67
CA GLY A 472 66.71 22.92 -27.84
C GLY A 472 65.26 23.21 -27.38
N SER A 473 64.99 24.03 -26.35
CA SER A 473 65.72 24.38 -25.10
C SER A 473 64.83 25.31 -24.23
N GLN A 474 64.70 25.08 -22.91
CA GLN A 474 64.33 26.12 -21.88
C GLN A 474 62.93 26.82 -22.04
N LEU A 475 62.33 27.63 -21.13
CA LEU A 475 62.43 28.02 -19.69
C LEU A 475 60.96 28.00 -19.15
N SER A 476 60.55 27.46 -17.99
CA SER A 476 60.76 27.82 -16.56
C SER A 476 59.92 28.97 -15.94
N GLN A 477 59.12 28.63 -14.92
CA GLN A 477 58.84 29.39 -13.67
C GLN A 477 58.01 30.70 -13.65
N SER A 478 57.49 30.97 -12.42
CA SER A 478 57.15 32.27 -11.81
C SER A 478 55.82 32.97 -12.19
N ASN A 479 55.31 33.94 -11.42
CA ASN A 479 54.96 34.01 -9.98
C ASN A 479 54.20 35.34 -9.70
N LEU A 480 53.41 35.40 -8.60
CA LEU A 480 53.07 36.60 -7.80
C LEU A 480 52.27 37.83 -8.35
N ASP A 481 51.36 38.31 -7.49
CA ASP A 481 51.10 39.70 -7.03
C ASP A 481 50.73 40.91 -7.95
N LYS A 482 49.51 41.44 -7.66
CA LYS A 482 49.16 42.83 -7.25
C LYS A 482 49.14 44.03 -8.24
N TYR A 483 48.53 45.12 -7.71
CA TYR A 483 48.34 46.51 -8.19
C TYR A 483 47.32 46.71 -9.34
N GLU A 484 46.32 47.62 -9.28
CA GLU A 484 45.97 48.80 -8.45
C GLU A 484 46.56 50.17 -8.88
N GLY A 485 45.70 51.20 -8.96
CA GLY A 485 45.95 52.59 -9.41
C GLY A 485 44.92 53.01 -10.50
N ALA A 486 43.99 53.96 -10.32
CA ALA A 486 44.06 55.40 -9.95
C ALA A 486 44.67 56.27 -11.09
N TYR A 487 44.23 57.49 -11.42
CA TYR A 487 43.46 58.59 -10.79
C TYR A 487 42.53 59.25 -11.86
N SER A 488 41.62 60.22 -11.69
CA SER A 488 40.93 61.00 -10.59
C SER A 488 39.65 61.63 -11.24
N PHE A 489 38.99 62.77 -10.94
CA PHE A 489 39.02 63.87 -9.94
C PHE A 489 37.66 64.64 -10.03
N ILE A 490 37.33 65.55 -9.07
CA ILE A 490 36.49 66.78 -9.19
C ILE A 490 35.06 66.68 -9.80
N THR A 491 33.94 67.16 -9.23
CA THR A 491 33.48 67.69 -7.91
C THR A 491 31.96 67.30 -7.78
N GLU A 492 31.01 67.83 -6.98
CA GLU A 492 30.88 68.97 -6.06
C GLU A 492 29.74 68.73 -5.02
N ALA A 493 29.33 69.75 -4.25
CA ALA A 493 28.28 69.71 -3.21
C ALA A 493 27.63 71.12 -3.05
N PRO A 494 26.59 71.40 -2.19
CA PRO A 494 26.71 71.18 -0.72
C PRO A 494 25.43 71.02 0.17
N TYR A 495 25.64 70.45 1.37
CA TYR A 495 24.82 70.57 2.62
C TYR A 495 23.38 69.98 2.62
N LYS A 496 22.69 69.61 3.73
CA LYS A 496 22.90 69.20 5.17
C LYS A 496 21.51 68.62 5.60
N THR A 497 21.24 67.70 6.53
CA THR A 497 21.77 67.30 7.87
C THR A 497 21.56 65.78 8.16
N ALA A 498 22.03 65.27 9.32
CA ALA A 498 21.85 63.90 9.85
C ALA A 498 20.81 63.86 11.03
N PRO A 499 20.59 62.78 11.85
CA PRO A 499 21.14 61.40 11.85
C PRO A 499 20.18 60.19 12.16
N VAL A 500 20.63 58.98 11.75
CA VAL A 500 20.82 57.66 12.46
C VAL A 500 20.46 57.57 13.98
N PRO A 501 20.07 56.42 14.63
CA PRO A 501 20.21 54.94 14.35
C PRO A 501 18.89 54.11 14.42
N GLY A 502 18.81 52.76 14.42
CA GLY A 502 19.72 51.57 14.38
C GLY A 502 18.87 50.27 14.21
N ARG A 503 19.29 49.11 13.64
CA ARG A 503 20.25 48.06 14.09
C ARG A 503 20.01 47.60 15.55
N THR A 504 19.99 46.29 15.90
CA THR A 504 20.79 45.13 15.41
C THR A 504 20.03 43.77 15.28
N ARG A 505 20.78 42.71 14.87
CA ARG A 505 20.51 41.26 15.07
C ARG A 505 20.48 40.91 16.59
N SER A 506 20.18 39.70 17.11
CA SER A 506 20.50 38.32 16.65
C SER A 506 19.74 37.20 17.41
N SER A 507 20.06 35.94 17.05
CA SER A 507 19.60 34.64 17.59
C SER A 507 19.71 34.37 19.10
N SER A 508 18.82 33.54 19.66
CA SER A 508 19.15 32.29 20.41
C SER A 508 17.92 31.50 20.91
N THR A 509 18.07 30.18 21.04
CA THR A 509 17.32 29.23 21.90
C THR A 509 18.07 29.11 23.27
N PRO A 510 17.55 28.50 24.38
CA PRO A 510 16.66 27.33 24.42
C PRO A 510 15.67 27.18 25.62
N ASP A 511 15.00 26.01 25.66
CA ASP A 511 14.66 25.12 26.81
C ASP A 511 13.86 25.54 28.07
N ILE A 512 12.70 24.85 28.20
CA ILE A 512 12.30 23.89 29.27
C ILE A 512 12.09 24.35 30.75
N ASN A 513 10.97 23.86 31.30
CA ASN A 513 10.57 23.72 32.72
C ASN A 513 10.34 24.96 33.60
N ALA A 514 9.08 25.14 34.03
CA ALA A 514 8.71 25.16 35.46
C ALA A 514 7.19 24.89 35.66
N PHE A 515 6.84 24.20 36.76
CA PHE A 515 5.53 24.32 37.42
C PHE A 515 5.48 25.72 38.11
N GLU A 516 4.39 26.28 38.63
CA GLU A 516 3.42 25.72 39.58
C GLU A 516 2.30 26.76 39.86
N SER A 517 1.36 26.43 40.77
CA SER A 517 0.42 27.35 41.45
C SER A 517 -0.69 28.00 40.59
N GLY A 518 -1.94 27.78 40.98
CA GLY A 518 -3.11 28.37 40.33
C GLY A 518 -4.13 28.96 41.32
N GLN A 519 -4.99 29.85 40.82
CA GLN A 519 -6.24 30.28 41.45
C GLN A 519 -7.33 30.25 40.37
N LEU A 520 -8.39 29.45 40.52
CA LEU A 520 -9.63 29.70 41.26
C LEU A 520 -10.58 30.72 40.58
N PHE A 521 -11.81 30.25 40.30
CA PHE A 521 -13.11 30.96 40.33
C PHE A 521 -13.19 32.49 40.05
N LYS A 522 -14.08 33.01 39.18
CA LYS A 522 -15.48 32.60 38.87
C LYS A 522 -15.97 33.11 37.49
N PRO A 523 -17.10 32.60 36.96
CA PRO A 523 -17.69 33.02 35.69
C PRO A 523 -18.84 34.06 35.86
N GLN A 524 -19.58 34.32 34.77
CA GLN A 524 -20.76 35.21 34.61
C GLN A 524 -20.43 36.64 34.12
N LYS A 525 -21.27 37.34 33.33
CA LYS A 525 -22.63 37.00 32.82
C LYS A 525 -22.97 37.65 31.46
N THR A 526 -24.02 37.08 30.87
CA THR A 526 -24.82 37.51 29.70
C THR A 526 -25.25 38.98 29.63
N THR A 527 -25.39 39.52 28.41
CA THR A 527 -26.57 40.32 27.97
C THR A 527 -26.88 40.08 26.50
N ASN A 528 -28.16 39.89 26.15
CA ASN A 528 -28.65 39.85 24.77
C ASN A 528 -29.35 41.19 24.43
N SER A 529 -29.07 41.76 23.26
CA SER A 529 -29.97 42.63 22.48
C SER A 529 -29.33 42.81 21.09
N VAL A 530 -29.84 42.19 20.03
CA VAL A 530 -31.02 42.60 19.22
C VAL A 530 -30.64 43.69 18.20
N PHE A 531 -31.16 43.52 16.97
CA PHE A 531 -30.94 44.37 15.81
C PHE A 531 -31.42 45.81 16.04
N ASP A 532 -30.79 46.78 15.37
CA ASP A 532 -31.56 47.85 14.74
C ASP A 532 -30.94 48.33 13.41
N ASN A 533 -31.68 49.18 12.70
CA ASN A 533 -31.76 49.23 11.25
C ASN A 533 -30.85 50.24 10.52
N PHE A 534 -30.51 49.85 9.28
CA PHE A 534 -30.48 50.65 8.03
C PHE A 534 -29.51 51.84 7.80
N GLU A 535 -29.04 51.85 6.53
CA GLU A 535 -28.73 52.99 5.65
C GLU A 535 -27.85 54.17 6.12
N ASN A 536 -26.74 54.36 5.39
CA ASN A 536 -26.73 55.46 4.41
C ASN A 536 -25.78 55.19 3.21
N HIS A 537 -26.14 55.72 2.04
CA HIS A 537 -25.34 55.65 0.81
C HIS A 537 -24.59 56.98 0.58
N SER A 538 -23.31 56.94 0.19
CA SER A 538 -22.77 57.97 -0.72
C SER A 538 -21.44 57.66 -1.43
N ARG A 539 -21.53 57.63 -2.77
CA ARG A 539 -20.69 58.40 -3.71
C ARG A 539 -19.20 58.07 -3.92
N THR A 540 -18.94 57.40 -5.05
CA THR A 540 -18.17 57.90 -6.24
C THR A 540 -16.79 58.60 -6.04
N THR A 541 -15.74 58.39 -6.85
CA THR A 541 -15.69 58.09 -8.31
C THR A 541 -14.26 57.76 -8.82
N LYS A 542 -14.14 57.19 -10.03
CA LYS A 542 -12.96 57.22 -10.96
C LYS A 542 -11.68 56.46 -10.50
N THR A 543 -10.75 56.00 -11.35
CA THR A 543 -10.74 55.58 -12.78
C THR A 543 -9.49 54.73 -13.08
N MET A 544 -9.65 53.58 -13.72
CA MET A 544 -8.68 52.92 -14.62
C MET A 544 -9.55 52.09 -15.60
N SER A 545 -9.72 52.48 -16.87
CA SER A 545 -8.75 52.34 -17.96
C SER A 545 -8.22 50.91 -18.08
N GLY A 546 -8.54 50.22 -19.18
CA GLY A 546 -8.14 48.84 -19.41
C GLY A 546 -7.24 48.73 -20.63
N ASN A 547 -6.11 48.03 -20.46
CA ASN A 547 -5.40 47.26 -21.47
C ASN A 547 -4.22 46.54 -20.80
N ASP A 548 -4.43 45.31 -20.31
CA ASP A 548 -3.35 44.32 -20.09
C ASP A 548 -3.94 42.93 -19.77
N TRP A 549 -4.41 42.23 -20.81
CA TRP A 549 -4.99 40.87 -20.70
C TRP A 549 -3.97 39.76 -21.05
N SER A 550 -2.67 40.06 -21.03
CA SER A 550 -1.65 39.17 -21.63
C SER A 550 -0.32 39.08 -20.86
N ARG A 551 -0.24 39.54 -19.60
CA ARG A 551 1.03 39.53 -18.83
C ARG A 551 0.88 39.41 -17.30
N ARG A 552 0.23 38.35 -16.81
CA ARG A 552 0.30 37.99 -15.36
C ARG A 552 0.35 36.50 -14.99
N ALA A 553 0.80 35.65 -15.91
CA ALA A 553 1.24 34.30 -15.59
C ALA A 553 2.65 34.29 -14.93
N ASN A 554 2.83 35.01 -13.82
CA ASN A 554 4.00 34.84 -12.94
C ASN A 554 3.87 35.51 -11.56
N ARG A 555 4.54 34.90 -10.57
CA ARG A 555 4.81 35.39 -9.20
C ARG A 555 3.61 35.69 -8.28
N VAL A 556 3.24 34.67 -7.51
CA VAL A 556 3.70 34.59 -6.12
C VAL A 556 4.40 33.24 -5.95
N ARG A 557 5.57 33.19 -5.30
CA ARG A 557 6.15 31.91 -4.85
C ARG A 557 5.43 31.49 -3.56
N PRO A 558 4.74 30.35 -3.52
CA PRO A 558 4.41 29.73 -2.24
C PRO A 558 5.68 29.17 -1.58
N SER A 559 5.59 28.81 -0.30
CA SER A 559 6.71 28.24 0.48
C SER A 559 7.09 26.83 -0.02
N ILE A 560 8.28 26.34 0.34
CA ILE A 560 8.72 24.95 0.11
C ILE A 560 7.68 23.94 0.65
N HIS A 561 6.92 24.33 1.67
CA HIS A 561 5.83 23.54 2.26
C HIS A 561 4.58 23.38 1.37
N SER A 562 4.53 23.96 0.16
CA SER A 562 3.44 23.73 -0.83
C SER A 562 3.85 22.79 -1.97
N MET A 563 4.94 22.03 -1.80
CA MET A 563 5.33 20.94 -2.71
C MET A 563 5.03 19.56 -2.11
N ILE A 564 4.08 19.51 -1.18
CA ILE A 564 3.27 18.30 -0.97
C ILE A 564 2.29 18.28 -2.14
N GLU A 565 2.60 17.48 -3.17
CA GLU A 565 1.69 17.19 -4.27
C GLU A 565 0.45 16.45 -3.74
N ARG A 566 -0.63 16.32 -4.54
CA ARG A 566 -1.85 15.63 -4.06
C ARG A 566 -1.47 14.20 -3.63
N PRO A 567 -1.92 13.70 -2.46
CA PRO A 567 -1.50 12.39 -1.97
C PRO A 567 -1.84 11.28 -2.97
N GLU A 568 -2.98 11.41 -3.66
CA GLU A 568 -3.40 10.63 -4.82
C GLU A 568 -2.29 10.38 -5.86
N VAL A 569 -1.54 11.42 -6.24
CA VAL A 569 -0.49 11.36 -7.28
C VAL A 569 0.74 10.59 -6.79
N GLU A 570 1.11 10.77 -5.53
CA GLU A 570 2.25 10.03 -4.95
C GLU A 570 1.88 8.57 -4.65
N ILE A 571 0.63 8.28 -4.29
CA ILE A 571 0.09 6.92 -4.21
C ILE A 571 0.16 6.24 -5.58
N MET A 572 -0.28 6.90 -6.65
CA MET A 572 -0.19 6.36 -8.01
C MET A 572 1.27 6.07 -8.42
N ARG A 573 2.22 6.99 -8.16
CA ARG A 573 3.66 6.72 -8.42
C ARG A 573 4.21 5.52 -7.65
N ILE A 574 3.72 5.26 -6.44
CA ILE A 574 4.13 4.09 -5.65
C ILE A 574 3.55 2.79 -6.24
N PHE A 575 2.37 2.82 -6.86
CA PHE A 575 1.78 1.68 -7.57
C PHE A 575 2.36 1.48 -8.99
N GLU A 576 2.85 2.54 -9.64
CA GLU A 576 3.59 2.46 -10.90
C GLU A 576 4.96 1.73 -10.74
N ASP A 577 5.57 1.78 -9.55
CA ASP A 577 6.80 1.02 -9.21
C ASP A 577 6.46 -0.39 -8.70
N GLU A 578 5.86 -1.21 -9.58
CA GLU A 578 5.41 -2.58 -9.29
C GLU A 578 6.52 -3.44 -8.65
N GLU A 579 7.71 -3.48 -9.27
CA GLU A 579 8.85 -4.26 -8.78
C GLU A 579 9.34 -3.77 -7.42
N GLY A 580 9.43 -2.44 -7.24
CA GLY A 580 9.83 -1.83 -5.98
C GLY A 580 8.88 -2.12 -4.82
N LEU A 581 7.56 -2.00 -5.06
CA LEU A 581 6.54 -2.26 -4.05
C LEU A 581 6.43 -3.76 -3.73
N GLN A 582 6.42 -4.63 -4.74
CA GLN A 582 6.41 -6.08 -4.53
C GLN A 582 7.64 -6.54 -3.75
N ASN A 583 8.84 -6.01 -4.03
CA ASN A 583 10.05 -6.34 -3.30
C ASN A 583 9.96 -5.96 -1.80
N GLU A 584 9.46 -4.75 -1.48
CA GLU A 584 9.26 -4.32 -0.09
C GLU A 584 8.21 -5.19 0.63
N VAL A 585 7.10 -5.56 -0.02
CA VAL A 585 6.07 -6.45 0.58
C VAL A 585 6.61 -7.87 0.80
N LEU A 586 7.13 -8.52 -0.25
CA LEU A 586 7.49 -9.94 -0.22
C LEU A 586 8.70 -10.18 0.71
N ASN A 587 9.74 -9.36 0.62
CA ASN A 587 10.95 -9.55 1.41
C ASN A 587 10.92 -8.80 2.76
N GLY A 588 10.04 -7.80 2.93
CA GLY A 588 9.86 -7.05 4.19
C GLY A 588 8.75 -7.59 5.10
N LEU A 589 7.53 -7.78 4.59
CA LEU A 589 6.38 -8.27 5.40
C LEU A 589 6.31 -9.78 5.54
N ILE A 590 6.77 -10.54 4.55
CA ILE A 590 6.57 -11.99 4.52
C ILE A 590 7.86 -12.72 4.94
N LYS A 591 8.93 -12.66 4.14
CA LYS A 591 10.19 -13.38 4.45
C LYS A 591 11.05 -12.71 5.52
N GLY A 592 10.89 -11.39 5.71
CA GLY A 592 11.63 -10.60 6.69
C GLY A 592 11.05 -10.61 8.10
N ILE A 593 9.88 -11.22 8.30
CA ILE A 593 9.10 -11.09 9.52
C ILE A 593 9.68 -11.92 10.68
N LYS A 594 9.63 -11.36 11.89
CA LYS A 594 9.98 -12.05 13.12
C LYS A 594 8.71 -12.42 13.87
N ILE A 595 8.22 -13.63 13.60
CA ILE A 595 7.04 -14.19 14.26
C ILE A 595 7.29 -14.24 15.79
N PRO A 596 6.47 -13.59 16.62
CA PRO A 596 6.71 -13.50 18.05
C PRO A 596 6.48 -14.86 18.73
N SER A 597 7.39 -15.29 19.61
CA SER A 597 7.25 -16.60 20.27
C SER A 597 6.01 -16.65 21.17
N PRO A 598 5.14 -17.69 21.09
CA PRO A 598 3.87 -17.72 21.82
C PRO A 598 4.05 -17.60 23.34
N SER A 599 3.39 -16.63 23.97
CA SER A 599 3.38 -16.44 25.43
C SER A 599 2.00 -16.07 25.98
N LEU A 600 1.60 -16.75 27.07
CA LEU A 600 0.32 -16.50 27.76
C LEU A 600 0.45 -15.47 28.90
N SER A 601 1.68 -15.17 29.33
CA SER A 601 1.93 -14.15 30.36
C SER A 601 1.91 -12.74 29.78
N ASN A 602 2.43 -12.59 28.57
CA ASN A 602 2.36 -11.38 27.74
C ASN A 602 1.78 -11.81 26.39
N LEU A 603 0.45 -11.79 26.26
CA LEU A 603 -0.21 -11.97 24.97
C LEU A 603 0.09 -10.73 24.09
N PRO A 604 0.53 -10.91 22.84
CA PRO A 604 0.68 -9.80 21.89
C PRO A 604 -0.69 -9.22 21.54
N ASP A 605 -0.76 -7.93 21.18
CA ASP A 605 -2.04 -7.35 20.73
C ASP A 605 -2.44 -7.93 19.35
N VAL A 606 -3.74 -8.00 19.05
CA VAL A 606 -4.25 -8.58 17.78
C VAL A 606 -3.59 -7.89 16.59
N LYS A 607 -3.46 -6.56 16.65
CA LYS A 607 -2.80 -5.75 15.62
C LYS A 607 -1.29 -6.01 15.49
N GLU A 608 -0.61 -6.52 16.53
CA GLU A 608 0.79 -6.94 16.45
C GLU A 608 0.96 -8.29 15.72
N ILE A 609 -0.10 -9.09 15.62
CA ILE A 609 -0.15 -10.35 14.86
C ILE A 609 -0.69 -10.15 13.44
N MET A 610 -1.73 -9.33 13.27
CA MET A 610 -2.45 -9.19 12.00
C MET A 610 -1.90 -8.11 11.06
N PHE A 611 -0.90 -7.31 11.47
CA PHE A 611 -0.39 -6.23 10.61
C PHE A 611 0.06 -6.66 9.20
N PRO A 612 0.61 -7.87 8.93
CA PRO A 612 0.93 -8.28 7.56
C PRO A 612 -0.33 -8.37 6.70
N ALA A 613 -1.37 -9.07 7.18
CA ALA A 613 -2.67 -9.16 6.53
C ALA A 613 -3.31 -7.79 6.33
N HIS A 614 -3.30 -6.95 7.38
CA HIS A 614 -3.85 -5.59 7.36
C HIS A 614 -3.15 -4.69 6.33
N MET A 615 -1.82 -4.78 6.25
CA MET A 615 -1.03 -3.96 5.31
C MET A 615 -1.13 -4.47 3.87
N ILE A 616 -1.10 -5.78 3.65
CA ILE A 616 -1.29 -6.38 2.32
C ILE A 616 -2.71 -6.07 1.82
N GLY A 617 -3.73 -6.31 2.65
CA GLY A 617 -5.12 -5.98 2.34
C GLY A 617 -5.30 -4.50 2.00
N LEU A 618 -4.75 -3.59 2.82
CA LEU A 618 -4.84 -2.15 2.56
C LEU A 618 -4.11 -1.74 1.26
N ILE A 619 -2.96 -2.34 0.94
CA ILE A 619 -2.27 -2.09 -0.34
C ILE A 619 -3.16 -2.54 -1.51
N THR A 620 -3.63 -3.80 -1.49
CA THR A 620 -4.47 -4.40 -2.54
C THR A 620 -5.79 -3.64 -2.74
N THR A 621 -6.54 -3.33 -1.67
CA THR A 621 -7.79 -2.56 -1.73
C THR A 621 -7.57 -1.14 -2.29
N GLN A 622 -6.42 -0.51 -2.02
CA GLN A 622 -6.10 0.80 -2.61
C GLN A 622 -5.67 0.68 -4.07
N MET A 623 -4.92 -0.35 -4.46
CA MET A 623 -4.62 -0.62 -5.87
C MET A 623 -5.91 -0.76 -6.70
N TRP A 624 -6.94 -1.46 -6.17
CA TRP A 624 -8.26 -1.53 -6.79
C TRP A 624 -8.93 -0.15 -6.92
N ARG A 625 -8.95 0.66 -5.85
CA ARG A 625 -9.53 2.02 -5.87
C ARG A 625 -8.81 2.99 -6.81
N PHE A 626 -7.57 2.71 -7.22
CA PHE A 626 -6.83 3.48 -8.22
C PHE A 626 -6.72 2.79 -9.59
N GLY A 627 -7.42 1.65 -9.80
CA GLY A 627 -7.51 0.97 -11.10
C GLY A 627 -6.35 0.03 -11.45
N PHE A 628 -5.42 -0.23 -10.53
CA PHE A 628 -4.25 -1.12 -10.71
C PHE A 628 -4.63 -2.60 -10.53
N ILE A 629 -5.61 -3.06 -11.31
CA ILE A 629 -6.24 -4.38 -11.19
C ILE A 629 -5.23 -5.51 -11.46
N LYS A 630 -4.52 -5.46 -12.59
CA LYS A 630 -3.60 -6.51 -13.04
C LYS A 630 -2.30 -6.55 -12.25
N GLU A 631 -1.89 -5.40 -11.72
CA GLU A 631 -0.73 -5.25 -10.84
C GLU A 631 -1.06 -5.81 -9.45
N SER A 632 -2.30 -5.62 -8.97
CA SER A 632 -2.77 -6.21 -7.71
C SER A 632 -2.95 -7.73 -7.79
N GLU A 633 -3.37 -8.27 -8.94
CA GLU A 633 -3.42 -9.72 -9.21
C GLU A 633 -2.04 -10.36 -9.02
N ARG A 634 -1.01 -9.81 -9.68
CA ARG A 634 0.38 -10.29 -9.56
C ARG A 634 0.92 -10.16 -8.15
N LEU A 635 0.66 -9.03 -7.48
CA LEU A 635 1.03 -8.82 -6.08
C LEU A 635 0.42 -9.92 -5.20
N MET A 636 -0.88 -10.18 -5.33
CA MET A 636 -1.57 -11.20 -4.52
C MET A 636 -1.06 -12.62 -4.82
N ILE A 637 -0.85 -12.98 -6.09
CA ILE A 637 -0.26 -14.29 -6.46
C ILE A 637 1.13 -14.45 -5.83
N ASN A 638 2.00 -13.44 -5.95
CA ASN A 638 3.36 -13.49 -5.39
C ASN A 638 3.34 -13.52 -3.85
N VAL A 639 2.40 -12.80 -3.21
CA VAL A 639 2.17 -12.83 -1.76
C VAL A 639 1.76 -14.23 -1.31
N MET A 640 0.77 -14.84 -1.96
CA MET A 640 0.27 -16.17 -1.60
C MET A 640 1.35 -17.24 -1.73
N GLN A 641 2.13 -17.21 -2.82
CA GLN A 641 3.30 -18.09 -3.01
C GLN A 641 4.39 -17.87 -1.94
N ALA A 642 4.65 -16.63 -1.53
CA ALA A 642 5.62 -16.34 -0.48
C ALA A 642 5.15 -16.84 0.89
N ILE A 643 3.87 -16.61 1.26
CA ILE A 643 3.27 -17.13 2.51
C ILE A 643 3.29 -18.67 2.53
N GLN A 644 2.97 -19.31 1.40
CA GLN A 644 3.07 -20.76 1.25
C GLN A 644 4.51 -21.25 1.44
N SER A 645 5.50 -20.57 0.86
CA SER A 645 6.92 -20.91 1.01
C SER A 645 7.39 -20.81 2.46
N GLU A 646 7.04 -19.74 3.18
CA GLU A 646 7.40 -19.58 4.60
C GLU A 646 6.64 -20.56 5.51
N SER A 647 5.44 -20.98 5.13
CA SER A 647 4.67 -22.02 5.83
C SER A 647 5.19 -23.44 5.54
N MET A 648 5.88 -23.65 4.40
CA MET A 648 6.54 -24.91 4.01
C MET A 648 8.04 -24.95 4.38
N ALA A 649 8.53 -23.96 5.14
CA ALA A 649 9.91 -23.85 5.62
C ALA A 649 10.32 -25.05 6.52
N PRO A 650 11.64 -25.31 6.73
CA PRO A 650 12.14 -26.68 6.91
C PRO A 650 11.64 -27.42 8.15
N VAL A 651 11.40 -28.73 7.95
CA VAL A 651 10.82 -29.66 8.92
C VAL A 651 11.67 -29.76 10.19
N GLY A 652 11.16 -29.22 11.28
CA GLY A 652 11.79 -29.24 12.61
C GLY A 652 10.80 -28.85 13.69
N ASP A 653 11.24 -28.84 14.95
CA ASP A 653 10.37 -28.55 16.10
C ASP A 653 9.90 -27.07 16.14
N GLU A 654 10.51 -26.20 15.33
CA GLU A 654 10.12 -24.80 15.16
C GLU A 654 9.03 -24.59 14.08
N SER A 655 8.80 -25.57 13.18
CA SER A 655 7.86 -25.45 12.05
C SER A 655 6.39 -25.37 12.47
N MET A 656 6.11 -25.49 13.77
CA MET A 656 4.76 -25.42 14.34
C MET A 656 4.24 -23.98 14.41
N ASN A 657 5.14 -22.99 14.59
CA ASN A 657 4.79 -21.59 14.80
C ASN A 657 4.43 -20.85 13.50
N PRO A 658 5.19 -20.98 12.38
CA PRO A 658 4.88 -20.25 11.14
C PRO A 658 3.50 -20.59 10.57
N CYS A 659 3.13 -21.88 10.57
CA CYS A 659 1.84 -22.31 10.02
C CYS A 659 0.67 -21.71 10.80
N ALA A 660 0.66 -21.76 12.13
CA ALA A 660 -0.41 -21.20 12.95
C ALA A 660 -0.52 -19.67 12.80
N TYR A 661 0.62 -18.99 12.67
CA TYR A 661 0.69 -17.54 12.44
C TYR A 661 0.16 -17.13 11.06
N TRP A 662 0.58 -17.84 10.01
CA TRP A 662 0.17 -17.56 8.63
C TRP A 662 -1.25 -18.01 8.33
N LEU A 663 -1.74 -19.12 8.90
CA LEU A 663 -3.13 -19.53 8.78
C LEU A 663 -4.07 -18.41 9.25
N SER A 664 -3.80 -17.85 10.45
CA SER A 664 -4.57 -16.72 10.97
C SER A 664 -4.43 -15.44 10.13
N ASN A 665 -3.25 -15.15 9.58
CA ASN A 665 -3.05 -13.96 8.74
C ASN A 665 -3.72 -14.12 7.36
N VAL A 666 -3.74 -15.32 6.79
CA VAL A 666 -4.45 -15.62 5.54
C VAL A 666 -5.96 -15.48 5.74
N HIS A 667 -6.50 -15.99 6.85
CA HIS A 667 -7.92 -15.84 7.14
C HIS A 667 -8.33 -14.37 7.42
N GLU A 668 -7.47 -13.57 8.09
CA GLU A 668 -7.67 -12.12 8.23
C GLU A 668 -7.64 -11.40 6.86
N LEU A 669 -6.70 -11.76 5.97
CA LEU A 669 -6.58 -11.19 4.63
C LEU A 669 -7.78 -11.56 3.74
N LEU A 670 -8.25 -12.81 3.81
CA LEU A 670 -9.48 -13.30 3.18
C LEU A 670 -10.70 -12.52 3.70
N SER A 671 -10.78 -12.31 5.01
CA SER A 671 -11.86 -11.54 5.66
C SER A 671 -11.87 -10.08 5.17
N LEU A 672 -10.71 -9.42 5.16
CA LEU A 672 -10.56 -8.06 4.65
C LEU A 672 -10.96 -7.91 3.18
N ILE A 673 -10.59 -8.89 2.34
CA ILE A 673 -10.95 -8.88 0.93
C ILE A 673 -12.45 -9.13 0.74
N CYS A 674 -13.06 -10.02 1.52
CA CYS A 674 -14.51 -10.23 1.49
C CYS A 674 -15.31 -9.00 1.95
N ILE A 675 -14.83 -8.23 2.93
CA ILE A 675 -15.49 -7.00 3.39
C ILE A 675 -15.28 -5.87 2.38
N THR A 676 -14.02 -5.55 2.05
CA THR A 676 -13.72 -4.36 1.22
C THR A 676 -14.23 -4.45 -0.21
N SER A 677 -14.45 -5.66 -0.74
CA SER A 677 -15.12 -5.85 -2.03
C SER A 677 -16.65 -5.72 -2.00
N GLN A 678 -17.28 -5.78 -0.82
CA GLN A 678 -18.70 -5.41 -0.65
C GLN A 678 -18.87 -3.89 -0.45
N ASP A 679 -17.87 -3.21 0.12
CA ASP A 679 -17.87 -1.75 0.29
C ASP A 679 -17.60 -0.99 -1.03
N ILE A 680 -16.75 -1.53 -1.92
CA ILE A 680 -16.36 -0.88 -3.17
C ILE A 680 -17.50 -0.97 -4.19
N THR A 681 -18.11 0.17 -4.50
CA THR A 681 -19.21 0.25 -5.47
C THR A 681 -18.71 0.51 -6.90
N HIS A 682 -19.49 0.08 -7.89
CA HIS A 682 -19.31 0.47 -9.29
C HIS A 682 -19.32 2.01 -9.46
N GLU A 683 -20.08 2.75 -8.66
CA GLU A 683 -20.10 4.21 -8.69
C GLU A 683 -18.74 4.80 -8.23
N GLU A 684 -18.15 4.30 -7.13
CA GLU A 684 -16.82 4.76 -6.68
C GLU A 684 -15.72 4.44 -7.70
N LEU A 685 -15.69 3.21 -8.24
CA LEU A 685 -14.68 2.85 -9.24
C LEU A 685 -14.85 3.62 -10.56
N SER A 686 -16.09 3.92 -10.98
CA SER A 686 -16.33 4.72 -12.17
C SER A 686 -15.98 6.21 -11.99
N GLU A 687 -16.20 6.79 -10.81
CA GLU A 687 -15.74 8.16 -10.50
C GLU A 687 -14.21 8.28 -10.43
N ARG A 688 -13.53 7.26 -9.88
CA ARG A 688 -12.06 7.27 -9.71
C ARG A 688 -11.29 6.86 -10.97
N CYS A 689 -11.70 5.77 -11.63
CA CYS A 689 -11.00 5.15 -12.75
C CYS A 689 -11.56 5.57 -14.12
N GLY A 690 -12.75 6.19 -14.14
CA GLY A 690 -13.43 6.71 -15.34
C GLY A 690 -14.57 5.82 -15.86
N GLU A 691 -15.42 6.39 -16.71
CA GLU A 691 -16.64 5.76 -17.26
C GLU A 691 -16.40 4.48 -18.07
N ASN A 692 -15.15 4.21 -18.50
CA ASN A 692 -14.76 3.03 -19.28
C ASN A 692 -14.09 1.93 -18.44
N PHE A 693 -14.13 2.00 -17.11
CA PHE A 693 -13.56 0.97 -16.24
C PHE A 693 -14.34 -0.35 -16.33
N ASP A 694 -13.65 -1.47 -16.54
CA ASP A 694 -14.28 -2.79 -16.62
C ASP A 694 -14.54 -3.37 -15.22
N PHE A 695 -15.76 -3.18 -14.73
CA PHE A 695 -16.19 -3.72 -13.44
C PHE A 695 -16.26 -5.25 -13.41
N ALA A 696 -16.45 -5.92 -14.56
CA ALA A 696 -16.46 -7.38 -14.60
C ALA A 696 -15.04 -7.96 -14.47
N GLU A 697 -14.02 -7.27 -14.99
CA GLU A 697 -12.61 -7.61 -14.74
C GLU A 697 -12.27 -7.49 -13.23
N TYR A 698 -12.85 -6.50 -12.53
CA TYR A 698 -12.74 -6.37 -11.08
C TYR A 698 -13.46 -7.50 -10.31
N GLU A 699 -14.73 -7.78 -10.61
CA GLU A 699 -15.49 -8.87 -9.97
C GLU A 699 -14.81 -10.24 -10.17
N GLN A 700 -14.31 -10.50 -11.38
CA GLN A 700 -13.56 -11.73 -11.69
C GLN A 700 -12.25 -11.81 -10.89
N LEU A 701 -11.51 -10.70 -10.74
CA LEU A 701 -10.30 -10.67 -9.92
C LEU A 701 -10.63 -10.97 -8.45
N VAL A 702 -11.62 -10.30 -7.87
CA VAL A 702 -12.02 -10.52 -6.46
C VAL A 702 -12.43 -11.98 -6.23
N SER A 703 -13.22 -12.55 -7.13
CA SER A 703 -13.62 -13.96 -7.03
C SER A 703 -12.43 -14.92 -7.12
N THR A 704 -11.43 -14.62 -7.97
CA THR A 704 -10.22 -15.42 -8.12
C THR A 704 -9.34 -15.33 -6.88
N VAL A 705 -9.05 -14.10 -6.41
CA VAL A 705 -8.22 -13.86 -5.22
C VAL A 705 -8.85 -14.46 -3.96
N LYS A 706 -10.17 -14.40 -3.82
CA LYS A 706 -10.89 -15.07 -2.72
C LYS A 706 -10.65 -16.59 -2.74
N TYR A 707 -10.88 -17.23 -3.89
CA TYR A 707 -10.73 -18.68 -4.04
C TYR A 707 -9.28 -19.15 -3.80
N GLU A 708 -8.29 -18.43 -4.34
CA GLU A 708 -6.87 -18.76 -4.13
C GLU A 708 -6.44 -18.59 -2.66
N LEU A 709 -7.02 -17.63 -1.92
CA LEU A 709 -6.81 -17.50 -0.47
C LEU A 709 -7.46 -18.63 0.33
N GLU A 710 -8.67 -19.07 -0.02
CA GLU A 710 -9.32 -20.25 0.59
C GLU A 710 -8.49 -21.52 0.32
N CYS A 711 -7.93 -21.67 -0.89
CA CYS A 711 -7.00 -22.74 -1.23
C CYS A 711 -5.67 -22.64 -0.45
N LEU A 712 -5.11 -21.44 -0.26
CA LEU A 712 -3.92 -21.21 0.54
C LEU A 712 -4.14 -21.58 2.01
N GLU A 713 -5.27 -21.18 2.59
CA GLU A 713 -5.66 -21.50 3.97
C GLU A 713 -5.71 -23.03 4.18
N TYR A 714 -6.41 -23.73 3.29
CA TYR A 714 -6.45 -25.20 3.28
C TYR A 714 -5.06 -25.83 3.12
N ASN A 715 -4.22 -25.31 2.22
CA ASN A 715 -2.86 -25.82 1.99
C ASN A 715 -1.97 -25.66 3.24
N ILE A 716 -2.04 -24.53 3.93
CA ILE A 716 -1.30 -24.29 5.18
C ILE A 716 -1.80 -25.25 6.27
N PHE A 717 -3.12 -25.37 6.45
CA PHE A 717 -3.71 -26.32 7.40
C PHE A 717 -3.27 -27.76 7.11
N HIS A 718 -3.32 -28.19 5.85
CA HIS A 718 -2.99 -29.55 5.44
C HIS A 718 -1.51 -29.88 5.72
N VAL A 719 -0.58 -29.01 5.34
CA VAL A 719 0.86 -29.16 5.61
C VAL A 719 1.14 -29.21 7.12
N TRP A 720 0.49 -28.32 7.88
CA TRP A 720 0.68 -28.21 9.32
C TRP A 720 0.17 -29.43 10.06
N MET A 721 -1.08 -29.82 9.85
CA MET A 721 -1.71 -31.01 10.45
C MET A 721 -0.90 -32.27 10.14
N LYS A 722 -0.41 -32.42 8.91
CA LYS A 722 0.48 -33.50 8.48
C LYS A 722 1.81 -33.53 9.25
N SER A 723 2.37 -32.37 9.61
CA SER A 723 3.52 -32.27 10.51
C SER A 723 3.16 -32.64 11.96
N LEU A 724 2.05 -32.10 12.49
CA LEU A 724 1.57 -32.39 13.85
C LEU A 724 1.30 -33.88 14.07
N LYS A 725 0.58 -34.54 13.15
CA LYS A 725 0.35 -35.99 13.16
C LYS A 725 1.67 -36.78 13.16
N LYS A 726 2.65 -36.39 12.32
CA LYS A 726 3.96 -37.06 12.24
C LYS A 726 4.88 -36.83 13.45
N GLN A 727 4.69 -35.75 14.20
CA GLN A 727 5.33 -35.56 15.51
C GLN A 727 4.63 -36.40 16.58
N LEU A 728 3.31 -36.24 16.73
CA LEU A 728 2.48 -36.90 17.74
C LEU A 728 2.60 -38.43 17.68
N ASN A 729 2.59 -39.04 16.47
CA ASN A 729 2.68 -40.49 16.29
C ASN A 729 3.86 -41.14 17.03
N LYS A 730 4.98 -40.42 17.16
CA LYS A 730 6.19 -40.91 17.85
C LYS A 730 6.03 -40.93 19.37
N MET A 731 5.12 -40.13 19.91
CA MET A 731 4.88 -39.95 21.33
C MET A 731 3.75 -40.83 21.88
N ILE A 732 2.67 -41.08 21.11
CA ILE A 732 1.45 -41.77 21.60
C ILE A 732 1.79 -43.06 22.36
N ILE A 733 2.52 -43.98 21.72
CA ILE A 733 2.78 -45.30 22.30
C ILE A 733 3.72 -45.23 23.52
N PRO A 734 4.90 -44.60 23.47
CA PRO A 734 5.75 -44.46 24.65
C PRO A 734 5.09 -43.72 25.82
N ALA A 735 4.39 -42.61 25.53
CA ALA A 735 3.81 -41.74 26.54
C ALA A 735 2.57 -42.32 27.21
N ILE A 736 1.65 -42.93 26.45
CA ILE A 736 0.33 -43.32 26.96
C ILE A 736 0.28 -44.82 27.30
N ILE A 737 0.86 -45.68 26.47
CA ILE A 737 0.79 -47.14 26.64
C ILE A 737 1.96 -47.67 27.49
N GLU A 738 3.18 -47.21 27.25
CA GLU A 738 4.38 -47.80 27.88
C GLU A 738 4.78 -47.11 29.20
N SER A 739 4.47 -45.82 29.36
CA SER A 739 4.75 -45.01 30.55
C SER A 739 4.19 -45.59 31.84
N GLN A 740 5.07 -45.83 32.82
CA GLN A 740 4.74 -46.34 34.15
C GLN A 740 4.59 -45.19 35.18
N ALA A 741 3.70 -44.24 34.91
CA ALA A 741 3.58 -42.98 35.65
C ALA A 741 3.10 -43.10 37.11
N LEU A 742 2.59 -44.27 37.53
CA LEU A 742 2.14 -44.54 38.90
C LEU A 742 3.28 -45.18 39.74
N PRO A 743 3.79 -44.53 40.80
CA PRO A 743 4.83 -45.08 41.65
C PRO A 743 4.46 -46.44 42.25
N GLY A 744 5.40 -47.40 42.25
CA GLY A 744 5.19 -48.75 42.77
C GLY A 744 4.43 -49.71 41.85
N PHE A 745 3.75 -49.23 40.80
CA PHE A 745 3.03 -50.06 39.82
C PHE A 745 3.98 -50.65 38.75
N ILE A 746 5.19 -51.07 39.15
CA ILE A 746 6.19 -51.57 38.20
C ILE A 746 5.69 -52.88 37.57
N THR A 747 5.65 -52.91 36.24
CA THR A 747 5.29 -54.10 35.44
C THR A 747 6.49 -54.59 34.65
N SER A 748 6.70 -55.91 34.61
CA SER A 748 7.78 -56.54 33.85
C SER A 748 7.45 -56.58 32.36
N ASP A 749 8.16 -55.79 31.54
CA ASP A 749 8.00 -55.82 30.08
C ASP A 749 8.64 -57.08 29.47
N SER A 750 7.81 -58.10 29.30
CA SER A 750 8.14 -59.43 28.74
C SER A 750 8.66 -59.42 27.29
N GLY A 751 8.72 -58.26 26.63
CA GLY A 751 8.97 -58.13 25.18
C GLY A 751 10.31 -57.49 24.75
N ARG A 752 11.11 -56.90 25.63
CA ARG A 752 12.35 -56.18 25.23
C ARG A 752 13.58 -56.54 26.07
N PHE A 753 14.10 -57.75 25.87
CA PHE A 753 15.35 -58.19 26.50
C PHE A 753 16.55 -57.28 26.14
N PHE A 754 16.60 -56.75 24.91
CA PHE A 754 17.67 -55.84 24.45
C PHE A 754 17.69 -54.47 25.15
N ASN A 755 16.54 -53.81 25.36
CA ASN A 755 16.49 -52.51 26.04
C ASN A 755 17.00 -52.58 27.49
N LYS A 756 16.84 -53.73 28.14
CA LYS A 756 17.34 -53.96 29.52
C LYS A 756 18.87 -53.97 29.62
N LEU A 757 19.58 -54.19 28.52
CA LEU A 757 21.05 -54.08 28.43
C LEU A 757 21.53 -52.62 28.23
N MET A 758 20.63 -51.71 27.81
CA MET A 758 20.92 -50.31 27.46
C MET A 758 20.21 -49.29 28.37
N GLY A 759 19.50 -49.73 29.42
CA GLY A 759 18.96 -48.86 30.47
C GLY A 759 17.87 -47.87 30.04
N SER A 760 17.20 -48.08 28.89
CA SER A 760 16.27 -47.08 28.35
C SER A 760 14.95 -47.01 29.14
N ALA A 761 14.62 -45.83 29.67
CA ALA A 761 13.24 -45.41 29.93
C ALA A 761 12.42 -45.37 28.61
N PRO A 762 11.07 -45.29 28.65
CA PRO A 762 10.30 -44.92 27.46
C PRO A 762 10.82 -43.61 26.84
N THR A 763 10.85 -43.52 25.51
CA THR A 763 11.51 -42.42 24.79
C THR A 763 10.77 -41.09 24.88
N PHE A 764 9.50 -41.11 25.25
CA PHE A 764 8.67 -39.95 25.55
C PHE A 764 7.77 -40.28 26.75
N SER A 765 7.52 -39.29 27.58
CA SER A 765 6.64 -39.35 28.76
C SER A 765 5.27 -38.71 28.48
N MET A 766 4.35 -38.87 29.44
CA MET A 766 3.09 -38.10 29.43
C MET A 766 3.32 -36.59 29.49
N ASP A 767 4.41 -36.14 30.12
CA ASP A 767 4.70 -34.72 30.27
C ASP A 767 5.17 -34.12 28.93
N ASP A 768 5.90 -34.88 28.11
CA ASP A 768 6.29 -34.48 26.75
C ASP A 768 5.07 -34.38 25.81
N LEU A 769 4.14 -35.33 25.91
CA LEU A 769 2.91 -35.33 25.10
C LEU A 769 1.97 -34.17 25.48
N LEU A 770 1.82 -33.90 26.79
CA LEU A 770 1.07 -32.74 27.26
C LEU A 770 1.79 -31.42 26.94
N LEU A 771 3.13 -31.39 26.95
CA LEU A 771 3.91 -30.24 26.49
C LEU A 771 3.66 -29.95 25.00
N LEU A 772 3.56 -30.98 24.15
CA LEU A 772 3.22 -30.85 22.74
C LEU A 772 1.82 -30.26 22.54
N PHE A 773 0.80 -30.78 23.22
CA PHE A 773 -0.56 -30.22 23.16
C PHE A 773 -0.63 -28.78 23.68
N ASN A 774 0.03 -28.47 24.80
CA ASN A 774 0.17 -27.10 25.30
C ASN A 774 0.85 -26.19 24.26
N LYS A 775 1.92 -26.64 23.59
CA LYS A 775 2.64 -25.88 22.56
C LYS A 775 1.73 -25.55 21.36
N ILE A 776 0.95 -26.53 20.88
CA ILE A 776 -0.01 -26.39 19.77
C ILE A 776 -1.14 -25.41 20.14
N TRP A 777 -1.83 -25.65 21.25
CA TRP A 777 -2.94 -24.80 21.71
C TRP A 777 -2.48 -23.37 22.03
N LYS A 778 -1.30 -23.22 22.64
CA LYS A 778 -0.69 -21.91 22.93
C LYS A 778 -0.33 -21.14 21.66
N ALA A 779 0.21 -21.79 20.62
CA ALA A 779 0.49 -21.13 19.35
C ALA A 779 -0.80 -20.60 18.71
N MET A 780 -1.85 -21.42 18.61
CA MET A 780 -3.15 -20.99 18.10
C MET A 780 -3.75 -19.83 18.91
N SER A 781 -3.70 -19.91 20.24
CA SER A 781 -4.28 -18.91 21.13
C SER A 781 -3.53 -17.57 21.11
N CYS A 782 -2.19 -17.60 21.02
CA CYS A 782 -1.37 -16.39 20.94
C CYS A 782 -1.36 -15.73 19.56
N TYR A 783 -1.77 -16.45 18.51
CA TYR A 783 -1.91 -15.92 17.15
C TYR A 783 -3.37 -15.73 16.72
N TYR A 784 -4.33 -15.86 17.63
CA TYR A 784 -5.76 -15.65 17.36
C TYR A 784 -6.33 -16.50 16.22
N VAL A 785 -5.91 -17.78 16.14
CA VAL A 785 -6.55 -18.78 15.28
C VAL A 785 -7.95 -19.12 15.81
N GLU A 786 -8.90 -19.29 14.91
CA GLU A 786 -10.33 -19.41 15.19
C GLU A 786 -10.66 -20.63 16.07
N HIS A 787 -11.61 -20.46 16.98
CA HIS A 787 -12.07 -21.56 17.85
C HIS A 787 -12.64 -22.77 17.09
N THR A 788 -13.09 -22.60 15.83
CA THR A 788 -13.48 -23.69 14.92
C THR A 788 -12.26 -24.50 14.50
N VAL A 789 -11.21 -23.85 13.98
CA VAL A 789 -9.94 -24.49 13.61
C VAL A 789 -9.25 -25.12 14.82
N VAL A 790 -9.23 -24.42 15.96
CA VAL A 790 -8.70 -24.97 17.24
C VAL A 790 -9.38 -26.29 17.61
N ARG A 791 -10.71 -26.37 17.50
CA ARG A 791 -11.46 -27.62 17.70
C ARG A 791 -11.11 -28.68 16.66
N GLN A 792 -11.07 -28.34 15.37
CA GLN A 792 -10.72 -29.29 14.29
C GLN A 792 -9.32 -29.90 14.53
N VAL A 793 -8.31 -29.05 14.78
CA VAL A 793 -6.92 -29.46 15.04
C VAL A 793 -6.85 -30.38 16.27
N MET A 794 -7.38 -29.95 17.41
CA MET A 794 -7.24 -30.72 18.65
C MET A 794 -8.06 -32.01 18.65
N THR A 795 -9.26 -32.01 18.04
CA THR A 795 -10.11 -33.20 17.96
C THR A 795 -9.46 -34.29 17.11
N GLU A 796 -8.92 -33.98 15.93
CA GLU A 796 -8.27 -34.97 15.06
C GLU A 796 -6.98 -35.52 15.68
N LEU A 797 -6.21 -34.70 16.41
CA LEU A 797 -5.04 -35.16 17.17
C LEU A 797 -5.41 -36.05 18.37
N LEU A 798 -6.50 -35.76 19.09
CA LEU A 798 -6.99 -36.60 20.19
C LEU A 798 -7.63 -37.90 19.69
N LYS A 799 -8.28 -37.88 18.52
CA LYS A 799 -8.75 -39.07 17.79
C LYS A 799 -7.57 -39.95 17.38
N MET A 800 -6.46 -39.34 16.95
CA MET A 800 -5.22 -40.07 16.67
C MET A 800 -4.64 -40.74 17.91
N VAL A 801 -4.65 -40.06 19.06
CA VAL A 801 -4.29 -40.68 20.36
C VAL A 801 -5.17 -41.88 20.67
N GLY A 802 -6.50 -41.71 20.63
CA GLY A 802 -7.46 -42.75 20.97
C GLY A 802 -7.34 -43.99 20.09
N VAL A 803 -7.34 -43.81 18.77
CA VAL A 803 -7.24 -44.89 17.77
C VAL A 803 -5.91 -45.63 17.86
N THR A 804 -4.78 -44.91 17.84
CA THR A 804 -3.45 -45.53 17.84
C THR A 804 -3.15 -46.23 19.16
N GLY A 805 -3.52 -45.63 20.30
CA GLY A 805 -3.38 -46.26 21.60
C GLY A 805 -4.28 -47.49 21.78
N PHE A 806 -5.52 -47.45 21.25
CA PHE A 806 -6.44 -48.60 21.27
C PHE A 806 -5.91 -49.77 20.45
N ASN A 807 -5.52 -49.54 19.19
CA ASN A 807 -5.06 -50.58 18.28
C ASN A 807 -3.77 -51.26 18.78
N ASP A 808 -2.82 -50.49 19.35
CA ASP A 808 -1.60 -51.04 19.95
C ASP A 808 -1.89 -51.86 21.22
N LEU A 809 -2.72 -51.35 22.15
CA LEU A 809 -3.14 -52.09 23.34
C LEU A 809 -3.85 -53.41 22.99
N LEU A 810 -4.77 -53.37 22.01
CA LEU A 810 -5.55 -54.51 21.54
C LEU A 810 -4.67 -55.62 20.95
N MET A 811 -3.56 -55.27 20.29
CA MET A 811 -2.69 -56.22 19.59
C MET A 811 -1.55 -56.77 20.46
N ARG A 812 -1.19 -56.11 21.57
CA ARG A 812 -0.16 -56.58 22.51
C ARG A 812 -0.57 -57.84 23.29
N ARG A 813 0.07 -58.96 22.96
CA ARG A 813 0.13 -60.16 23.81
C ARG A 813 1.05 -59.92 25.02
N ASN A 814 0.76 -60.61 26.13
CA ASN A 814 1.59 -60.63 27.35
C ASN A 814 1.89 -59.24 27.94
N PHE A 815 0.88 -58.35 27.92
CA PHE A 815 1.01 -56.94 28.32
C PHE A 815 -0.21 -56.44 29.11
N CYS A 816 -1.41 -56.74 28.61
CA CYS A 816 -2.67 -56.32 29.19
C CYS A 816 -2.85 -56.92 30.60
N THR A 817 -2.73 -56.09 31.65
CA THR A 817 -2.88 -56.46 33.06
C THR A 817 -3.70 -55.38 33.77
N TRP A 818 -4.31 -55.70 34.91
CA TRP A 818 -4.93 -54.70 35.79
C TRP A 818 -3.99 -53.51 36.10
N LYS A 819 -2.70 -53.79 36.37
CA LYS A 819 -1.68 -52.74 36.65
C LYS A 819 -1.40 -51.84 35.44
N ARG A 820 -1.23 -52.40 34.24
CA ARG A 820 -1.09 -51.60 33.00
C ARG A 820 -2.36 -50.78 32.73
N ALA A 821 -3.53 -51.37 32.93
CA ALA A 821 -4.81 -50.68 32.70
C ALA A 821 -5.00 -49.46 33.62
N MET A 822 -4.62 -49.57 34.89
CA MET A 822 -4.58 -48.44 35.84
C MET A 822 -3.61 -47.33 35.39
N GLN A 823 -2.42 -47.69 34.90
CA GLN A 823 -1.44 -46.71 34.38
C GLN A 823 -1.97 -45.99 33.14
N ILE A 824 -2.51 -46.72 32.17
CA ILE A 824 -3.06 -46.14 30.94
C ILE A 824 -4.30 -45.29 31.27
N GLN A 825 -5.17 -45.70 32.20
CA GLN A 825 -6.31 -44.87 32.63
C GLN A 825 -5.85 -43.56 33.28
N TYR A 826 -4.82 -43.59 34.14
CA TYR A 826 -4.23 -42.37 34.70
C TYR A 826 -3.69 -41.46 33.58
N ASN A 827 -2.99 -42.02 32.60
CA ASN A 827 -2.50 -41.29 31.43
C ASN A 827 -3.66 -40.65 30.61
N ILE A 828 -4.76 -41.36 30.39
CA ILE A 828 -5.98 -40.82 29.74
C ILE A 828 -6.60 -39.69 30.59
N THR A 829 -6.73 -39.89 31.91
CA THR A 829 -7.35 -38.91 32.81
C THR A 829 -6.59 -37.58 32.80
N ARG A 830 -5.25 -37.61 32.73
CA ARG A 830 -4.44 -36.39 32.55
C ARG A 830 -4.73 -35.66 31.24
N ILE A 831 -5.06 -36.37 30.16
CA ILE A 831 -5.48 -35.76 28.89
C ILE A 831 -6.91 -35.21 29.01
N GLU A 832 -7.82 -35.88 29.71
CA GLU A 832 -9.16 -35.33 29.97
C GLU A 832 -9.10 -34.05 30.81
N GLU A 833 -8.30 -34.02 31.87
CA GLU A 833 -8.07 -32.84 32.70
C GLU A 833 -7.47 -31.69 31.88
N TRP A 834 -6.53 -32.01 30.97
CA TRP A 834 -6.00 -31.05 30.01
C TRP A 834 -7.09 -30.53 29.05
N CYS A 835 -7.95 -31.38 28.50
CA CYS A 835 -9.05 -30.97 27.61
C CYS A 835 -10.07 -30.08 28.34
N LYS A 836 -10.41 -30.43 29.59
CA LYS A 836 -11.30 -29.64 30.46
C LYS A 836 -10.69 -28.28 30.84
N GLY A 837 -9.36 -28.19 30.92
CA GLY A 837 -8.63 -26.95 31.19
C GLY A 837 -8.49 -25.99 30.00
N HIS A 838 -8.87 -26.41 28.79
CA HIS A 838 -8.71 -25.65 27.55
C HIS A 838 -10.01 -25.57 26.71
N ASP A 839 -11.18 -25.81 27.33
CA ASP A 839 -12.52 -25.75 26.73
C ASP A 839 -12.73 -26.66 25.50
N LEU A 840 -12.18 -27.88 25.55
CA LEU A 840 -12.25 -28.90 24.48
C LEU A 840 -13.03 -30.18 24.90
N PRO A 841 -14.33 -30.10 25.25
CA PRO A 841 -15.10 -31.26 25.72
C PRO A 841 -15.25 -32.37 24.66
N GLU A 842 -15.26 -32.03 23.38
CA GLU A 842 -15.36 -32.98 22.26
C GLU A 842 -14.10 -33.87 22.15
N GLY A 843 -12.96 -33.38 22.66
CA GLY A 843 -11.68 -34.06 22.69
C GLY A 843 -11.67 -35.29 23.61
N THR A 844 -12.41 -35.28 24.71
CA THR A 844 -12.55 -36.44 25.61
C THR A 844 -13.27 -37.61 24.93
N LEU A 845 -14.28 -37.33 24.10
CA LEU A 845 -15.04 -38.36 23.38
C LEU A 845 -14.16 -39.20 22.45
N GLN A 846 -13.10 -38.60 21.90
CA GLN A 846 -12.14 -39.25 21.01
C GLN A 846 -11.31 -40.34 21.72
N LEU A 847 -11.22 -40.31 23.05
CA LEU A 847 -10.47 -41.26 23.87
C LEU A 847 -11.33 -42.42 24.40
N GLU A 848 -12.65 -42.37 24.25
CA GLU A 848 -13.58 -43.27 24.93
C GLU A 848 -13.39 -44.75 24.55
N HIS A 849 -12.97 -45.07 23.31
CA HIS A 849 -12.62 -46.46 22.93
C HIS A 849 -11.47 -47.04 23.76
N LEU A 850 -10.38 -46.26 23.91
CA LEU A 850 -9.21 -46.64 24.72
C LEU A 850 -9.54 -46.62 26.22
N MET A 851 -10.42 -45.71 26.66
CA MET A 851 -10.92 -45.72 28.02
C MET A 851 -11.81 -46.95 28.32
N GLN A 852 -12.67 -47.39 27.40
CA GLN A 852 -13.47 -48.61 27.58
C GLN A 852 -12.62 -49.87 27.53
N ALA A 853 -11.58 -49.91 26.69
CA ALA A 853 -10.59 -50.99 26.73
C ALA A 853 -9.89 -51.07 28.11
N THR A 854 -9.46 -49.94 28.67
CA THR A 854 -8.81 -49.91 30.00
C THR A 854 -9.78 -50.16 31.16
N LYS A 855 -11.05 -49.74 31.06
CA LYS A 855 -12.14 -50.13 31.98
C LYS A 855 -12.34 -51.66 31.97
N LEU A 856 -12.49 -52.28 30.79
CA LEU A 856 -12.63 -53.74 30.64
C LEU A 856 -11.49 -54.50 31.32
N LEU A 857 -10.25 -54.07 31.10
CA LEU A 857 -9.07 -54.70 31.70
C LEU A 857 -9.08 -54.65 33.25
N GLN A 858 -9.76 -53.67 33.86
CA GLN A 858 -9.90 -53.56 35.33
C GLN A 858 -11.15 -54.21 35.91
N LEU A 859 -12.21 -54.39 35.13
CA LEU A 859 -13.43 -55.08 35.57
C LEU A 859 -13.15 -56.55 35.95
N LYS A 860 -13.99 -57.11 36.83
CA LYS A 860 -13.95 -58.52 37.22
C LYS A 860 -14.31 -59.42 36.03
N LYS A 861 -13.78 -60.66 36.01
CA LYS A 861 -13.89 -61.60 34.86
C LYS A 861 -14.15 -63.05 35.30
N ALA A 862 -14.90 -63.26 36.40
CA ALA A 862 -14.98 -64.56 37.08
C ALA A 862 -16.30 -65.33 36.86
N SER A 863 -17.33 -64.69 36.32
CA SER A 863 -18.67 -65.26 36.12
C SER A 863 -19.36 -64.66 34.90
N GLN A 864 -20.41 -65.31 34.39
CA GLN A 864 -21.17 -64.80 33.24
C GLN A 864 -21.76 -63.41 33.53
N ASN A 865 -22.20 -63.16 34.77
CA ASN A 865 -22.70 -61.85 35.18
C ASN A 865 -21.62 -60.76 35.11
N ASP A 866 -20.35 -61.09 35.39
CA ASP A 866 -19.25 -60.14 35.21
C ASP A 866 -19.04 -59.83 33.70
N ILE A 867 -19.30 -60.79 32.80
CA ILE A 867 -19.22 -60.59 31.34
C ILE A 867 -20.35 -59.71 30.81
N GLU A 868 -21.59 -59.85 31.31
CA GLU A 868 -22.67 -58.93 30.95
C GLU A 868 -22.36 -57.50 31.41
N ILE A 869 -21.84 -57.32 32.63
CA ILE A 869 -21.38 -56.00 33.14
C ILE A 869 -20.27 -55.40 32.25
N ILE A 870 -19.37 -56.23 31.68
CA ILE A 870 -18.36 -55.74 30.73
C ILE A 870 -19.03 -55.18 29.47
N TYR A 871 -20.07 -55.81 28.92
CA TYR A 871 -20.80 -55.29 27.76
C TYR A 871 -21.64 -54.04 28.09
N ASP A 872 -22.24 -53.96 29.29
CA ASP A 872 -22.97 -52.76 29.74
C ASP A 872 -22.04 -51.55 29.92
N VAL A 873 -20.84 -51.74 30.49
CA VAL A 873 -19.88 -50.66 30.76
C VAL A 873 -19.06 -50.29 29.53
N CYS A 874 -18.74 -51.25 28.67
CA CYS A 874 -17.86 -51.08 27.51
C CYS A 874 -18.65 -51.17 26.19
N TRP A 875 -19.80 -50.49 26.15
CA TRP A 875 -20.81 -50.54 25.09
C TRP A 875 -20.33 -50.12 23.69
N MET A 876 -19.18 -49.45 23.55
CA MET A 876 -18.56 -49.15 22.25
C MET A 876 -17.62 -50.26 21.76
N LEU A 877 -17.22 -51.20 22.63
CA LEU A 877 -16.33 -52.29 22.23
C LEU A 877 -17.13 -53.39 21.55
N THR A 878 -16.71 -53.77 20.35
CA THR A 878 -17.35 -54.87 19.62
C THR A 878 -17.07 -56.23 20.30
N PRO A 879 -17.90 -57.27 20.08
CA PRO A 879 -17.67 -58.58 20.68
C PRO A 879 -16.27 -59.15 20.38
N THR A 880 -15.74 -58.96 19.16
CA THR A 880 -14.39 -59.41 18.80
C THR A 880 -13.31 -58.61 19.52
N GLN A 881 -13.50 -57.30 19.74
CA GLN A 881 -12.59 -56.48 20.55
C GLN A 881 -12.58 -56.93 22.03
N VAL A 882 -13.77 -57.15 22.61
CA VAL A 882 -13.93 -57.69 23.98
C VAL A 882 -13.26 -59.06 24.10
N GLN A 883 -13.49 -59.96 23.14
CA GLN A 883 -12.85 -61.28 23.10
C GLN A 883 -11.32 -61.16 23.05
N LYS A 884 -10.79 -60.28 22.20
CA LYS A 884 -9.35 -60.08 22.04
C LYS A 884 -8.68 -59.56 23.31
N LEU A 885 -9.27 -58.56 23.96
CA LEU A 885 -8.75 -57.98 25.20
C LEU A 885 -8.77 -59.00 26.36
N VAL A 886 -9.82 -59.84 26.46
CA VAL A 886 -9.89 -60.92 27.44
C VAL A 886 -8.88 -62.04 27.13
N GLN A 887 -8.68 -62.42 25.86
CA GLN A 887 -7.67 -63.41 25.45
C GLN A 887 -6.23 -62.94 25.69
N ASN A 888 -5.96 -61.65 25.54
CA ASN A 888 -4.63 -61.06 25.80
C ASN A 888 -4.40 -60.72 27.29
N TYR A 889 -5.38 -60.96 28.18
CA TYR A 889 -5.30 -60.59 29.59
C TYR A 889 -4.35 -61.49 30.39
N MET A 890 -3.36 -60.87 31.05
CA MET A 890 -2.52 -61.49 32.05
C MET A 890 -3.10 -61.26 33.45
N ILE A 891 -3.44 -62.38 34.09
CA ILE A 891 -4.00 -62.48 35.44
C ILE A 891 -2.93 -62.06 36.47
N ALA A 892 -3.30 -61.26 37.47
CA ALA A 892 -2.42 -60.93 38.59
C ALA A 892 -2.40 -62.03 39.67
N ASP A 893 -1.37 -62.05 40.53
CA ASP A 893 -1.11 -63.12 41.52
C ASP A 893 -2.27 -63.44 42.51
N TYR A 894 -3.25 -62.54 42.61
CA TYR A 894 -4.41 -62.64 43.50
C TYR A 894 -5.76 -62.67 42.76
N GLU A 895 -5.75 -62.77 41.43
CA GLU A 895 -6.95 -62.84 40.59
C GLU A 895 -7.31 -64.28 40.21
N VAL A 896 -8.60 -64.56 40.06
CA VAL A 896 -9.08 -65.86 39.58
C VAL A 896 -8.89 -65.93 38.06
N PRO A 897 -8.28 -66.99 37.51
CA PRO A 897 -8.17 -67.18 36.06
C PRO A 897 -9.53 -67.16 35.36
N VAL A 898 -9.61 -66.53 34.19
CA VAL A 898 -10.83 -66.50 33.38
C VAL A 898 -11.15 -67.92 32.92
N SER A 899 -12.32 -68.44 33.29
CA SER A 899 -12.71 -69.80 32.91
C SER A 899 -12.80 -69.98 31.39
N PRO A 900 -12.33 -71.11 30.82
CA PRO A 900 -12.52 -71.44 29.40
C PRO A 900 -13.98 -71.33 28.94
N ASP A 901 -14.94 -71.63 29.81
CA ASP A 901 -16.38 -71.52 29.50
C ASP A 901 -16.82 -70.07 29.29
N LEU A 902 -16.23 -69.10 30.00
CA LEU A 902 -16.50 -67.68 29.80
C LEU A 902 -15.90 -67.19 28.47
N ILE A 903 -14.68 -67.64 28.15
CA ILE A 903 -14.04 -67.34 26.85
C ILE A 903 -14.88 -67.92 25.70
N LYS A 904 -15.45 -69.11 25.89
CA LYS A 904 -16.38 -69.75 24.95
C LYS A 904 -17.73 -69.00 24.84
N ALA A 905 -18.28 -68.52 25.95
CA ALA A 905 -19.51 -67.72 25.94
C ALA A 905 -19.32 -66.38 25.19
N ILE A 906 -18.19 -65.71 25.39
CA ILE A 906 -17.81 -64.51 24.60
C ILE A 906 -17.67 -64.88 23.11
N ALA A 907 -17.00 -66.00 22.78
CA ALA A 907 -16.86 -66.47 21.39
C ALA A 907 -18.20 -66.77 20.70
N MET A 908 -19.20 -67.28 21.44
CA MET A 908 -20.56 -67.45 20.91
C MET A 908 -21.25 -66.11 20.63
N ARG A 909 -20.97 -65.06 21.40
CA ARG A 909 -21.49 -63.69 21.18
C ARG A 909 -20.85 -63.03 19.94
N VAL A 910 -19.58 -63.33 19.64
CA VAL A 910 -18.89 -62.94 18.39
C VAL A 910 -19.58 -63.58 17.17
N ALA A 911 -19.77 -64.90 17.19
CA ALA A 911 -20.37 -65.63 16.08
C ALA A 911 -21.84 -65.23 15.78
N ALA A 912 -22.50 -64.52 16.69
CA ALA A 912 -23.85 -63.98 16.48
C ALA A 912 -23.87 -62.62 15.75
N ASN A 913 -22.72 -61.94 15.60
CA ASN A 913 -22.67 -60.50 15.29
C ASN A 913 -21.82 -60.12 14.05
N GLU A 914 -21.46 -61.12 13.23
CA GLU A 914 -20.40 -61.05 12.19
C GLU A 914 -20.43 -59.84 11.23
N LYS A 915 -21.60 -59.25 10.96
CA LYS A 915 -21.75 -58.25 9.87
C LYS A 915 -21.08 -56.90 10.13
N ASN A 916 -20.88 -56.51 11.40
CA ASN A 916 -20.31 -55.21 11.79
C ASN A 916 -19.14 -55.35 12.80
N ASP A 917 -18.63 -56.55 13.06
CA ASP A 917 -17.68 -56.82 14.15
C ASP A 917 -16.21 -56.60 13.73
N ILE A 918 -15.78 -55.34 13.61
CA ILE A 918 -14.43 -54.95 13.17
C ILE A 918 -13.45 -54.95 14.35
N LEU A 919 -12.37 -55.73 14.24
CA LEU A 919 -11.36 -55.86 15.31
C LEU A 919 -10.59 -54.55 15.58
N MET A 920 -9.96 -53.95 14.57
CA MET A 920 -9.16 -52.72 14.74
C MET A 920 -9.96 -51.50 14.27
N LEU A 921 -9.74 -50.37 14.92
CA LEU A 921 -10.25 -49.08 14.43
C LEU A 921 -9.43 -48.63 13.21
N ASP A 922 -10.06 -47.96 12.24
CA ASP A 922 -9.37 -47.45 11.06
C ASP A 922 -8.24 -46.48 11.46
N ALA A 923 -7.00 -46.83 11.08
CA ALA A 923 -5.83 -46.08 11.47
C ALA A 923 -5.80 -44.71 10.78
N ILE A 924 -5.65 -43.63 11.56
CA ILE A 924 -5.59 -42.28 11.00
C ILE A 924 -4.34 -42.14 10.13
N SER A 925 -4.55 -41.79 8.87
CA SER A 925 -3.46 -41.54 7.92
C SER A 925 -2.59 -40.37 8.38
N LEU A 926 -1.27 -40.58 8.33
CA LEU A 926 -0.27 -39.55 8.60
C LEU A 926 -0.10 -38.55 7.45
N ASP A 927 -0.65 -38.87 6.27
CA ASP A 927 -0.53 -38.08 5.06
C ASP A 927 -1.82 -37.37 4.66
N ASP A 928 -2.93 -37.67 5.34
CA ASP A 928 -4.20 -36.95 5.28
C ASP A 928 -4.29 -35.94 6.45
N ALA A 929 -4.86 -34.77 6.18
CA ALA A 929 -5.17 -33.79 7.21
C ALA A 929 -6.47 -34.14 7.96
N GLY A 930 -7.42 -34.79 7.30
CA GLY A 930 -8.81 -34.87 7.73
C GLY A 930 -9.63 -33.70 7.18
N SER A 931 -10.88 -33.59 7.60
CA SER A 931 -11.80 -32.52 7.19
C SER A 931 -11.33 -31.16 7.69
N PHE A 932 -11.18 -30.20 6.77
CA PHE A 932 -11.03 -28.78 7.06
C PHE A 932 -12.34 -28.06 6.73
N GLU A 933 -12.90 -27.34 7.70
CA GLU A 933 -14.02 -26.43 7.49
C GLU A 933 -13.51 -24.99 7.67
N THR A 934 -13.48 -24.22 6.57
CA THR A 934 -13.09 -22.81 6.57
C THR A 934 -13.96 -22.01 7.56
N PRO A 935 -13.39 -21.14 8.41
CA PRO A 935 -14.15 -20.37 9.37
C PRO A 935 -15.09 -19.32 8.76
N GLU A 936 -15.98 -18.78 9.59
CA GLU A 936 -16.75 -17.58 9.27
C GLU A 936 -15.83 -16.35 9.21
N ILE A 937 -16.04 -15.50 8.20
CA ILE A 937 -15.32 -14.25 7.98
C ILE A 937 -15.29 -13.40 9.26
N ARG A 938 -14.10 -12.92 9.62
CA ARG A 938 -13.88 -12.06 10.79
C ARG A 938 -14.54 -10.69 10.62
N ASP A 939 -15.01 -10.13 11.73
CA ASP A 939 -15.38 -8.72 11.83
C ASP A 939 -14.11 -7.87 12.04
N VAL A 940 -13.85 -6.93 11.12
CA VAL A 940 -12.59 -6.15 11.04
C VAL A 940 -12.82 -4.64 11.28
N ASP A 941 -13.98 -4.25 11.87
CA ASP A 941 -14.36 -2.86 12.23
C ASP A 941 -13.29 -2.08 13.04
N TYR A 942 -12.39 -2.81 13.71
CA TYR A 942 -11.29 -2.23 14.49
C TYR A 942 -10.19 -1.54 13.63
N MET A 943 -10.08 -1.85 12.32
CA MET A 943 -9.06 -1.27 11.43
C MET A 943 -9.27 0.20 11.04
N GLU A 944 -10.46 0.77 11.23
CA GLU A 944 -10.67 2.21 11.01
C GLU A 944 -9.99 3.07 12.09
N ASN A 945 -9.83 2.53 13.31
CA ASN A 945 -9.58 3.35 14.50
C ASN A 945 -8.17 3.23 15.10
N ASP A 946 -7.43 2.15 14.87
CA ASP A 946 -6.13 1.90 15.54
C ASP A 946 -5.11 1.15 14.64
N ARG A 947 -4.78 1.73 13.48
CA ARG A 947 -3.85 1.12 12.50
C ARG A 947 -2.42 1.06 13.04
N TYR A 948 -1.92 -0.15 13.25
CA TYR A 948 -0.55 -0.41 13.72
C TYR A 948 0.45 -0.51 12.56
N ILE A 949 1.59 0.15 12.70
CA ILE A 949 2.74 0.05 11.78
C ILE A 949 3.98 -0.26 12.64
N PRO A 950 4.63 -1.43 12.48
CA PRO A 950 5.80 -1.77 13.27
C PRO A 950 6.96 -0.78 13.08
N SER A 951 7.64 -0.42 14.17
CA SER A 951 8.72 0.58 14.16
C SER A 951 9.96 0.16 13.35
N TRP A 952 10.18 -1.15 13.15
CA TRP A 952 11.23 -1.65 12.27
C TRP A 952 10.86 -1.53 10.78
N LEU A 953 9.57 -1.50 10.44
CA LEU A 953 9.08 -1.37 9.07
C LEU A 953 9.35 0.03 8.47
N ILE A 954 9.76 0.98 9.32
CA ILE A 954 10.16 2.34 8.94
C ILE A 954 11.35 2.38 7.95
N SER A 955 12.08 1.27 7.78
CA SER A 955 13.12 1.10 6.75
C SER A 955 12.59 0.96 5.32
N PHE A 956 11.32 0.58 5.12
CA PHE A 956 10.73 0.34 3.80
C PHE A 956 10.08 1.62 3.28
N GLY A 957 10.81 2.30 2.38
CA GLY A 957 10.55 3.69 2.00
C GLY A 957 9.22 3.91 1.29
N ARG A 958 8.85 3.02 0.35
CA ARG A 958 7.59 3.12 -0.38
C ARG A 958 6.42 2.78 0.51
N MET A 959 6.48 1.62 1.18
CA MET A 959 5.38 1.17 2.05
C MET A 959 5.09 2.15 3.18
N LYS A 960 6.11 2.70 3.83
CA LYS A 960 5.95 3.72 4.88
C LYS A 960 5.27 4.98 4.32
N SER A 961 5.68 5.43 3.14
CA SER A 961 5.11 6.62 2.49
C SER A 961 3.66 6.36 2.10
N LEU A 962 3.38 5.23 1.46
CA LEU A 962 2.05 4.76 1.09
C LEU A 962 1.09 4.70 2.29
N MET A 963 1.50 4.07 3.39
CA MET A 963 0.70 4.03 4.62
C MET A 963 0.43 5.43 5.20
N HIS A 964 1.40 6.35 5.13
CA HIS A 964 1.20 7.73 5.59
C HIS A 964 0.27 8.52 4.66
N LEU A 965 0.31 8.26 3.34
CA LEU A 965 -0.52 8.93 2.34
C LEU A 965 -1.98 8.42 2.32
N ILE A 966 -2.22 7.15 2.71
CA ILE A 966 -3.57 6.57 2.86
C ILE A 966 -4.25 7.00 4.18
N VAL A 967 -3.53 7.68 5.07
CA VAL A 967 -3.99 8.11 6.41
C VAL A 967 -4.20 9.62 6.53
N VAL A 968 -3.83 10.42 5.52
CA VAL A 968 -3.86 11.90 5.51
C VAL A 968 -4.83 12.47 4.48
#